data_AF-A0A0H2MGM8-F1
#
_entry.id   AF-A0A0H2MGM8-F1
#
_cell.length_a   1.000
_cell.length_b   1.000
_cell.length_c   1.000
_cell.angle_alpha   90.00
_cell.angle_beta   90.00
_cell.angle_gamma   90.00
#
_symmetry.space_group_name_H-M   'P 1'
#
loop_
_entity.id
_entity.type
_entity.pdbx_description
1 polymer ?
#
loop_
_entity_poly.entity_id
_entity_poly.type
_entity_poly.pdbx_seq_one_letter_code
_entity_poly.pdbx_strand_id
1 'polypeptide(L)'
;MSGIWWRNCVEVVGGAFLGEQGGYVPGFRKMCCTFLAALFLVLIPLTQTAFAIDLTPAEKSWIEEHPVVRIGIDSDYAPYSFQKTEGSYRGIAPDFVRHIESETGLKFEIIPDLTWPEIIGGAKEKTIDVIATAVKTPNRDEFLNFSQIYINTPLVIISQVGRRNIQHPTDIIGKRVALVKDYTSTQRVLADYPDIVPVYVDTPLQGLQAVAIDDADAYVGVLGVSIYVAQEYGLVNLRVASKYDLRNNGQRFAVRKDWPELVGIIDKVLNEMPLRKKNRITSNWIPILDDIIDRYNQTPSFVLNEKEKAWLLNNPEIKVGIMNAWPPMDYIDEEGQPKGIGVDLLYLFNKRLNGAVKTVPGNWGVLLEQLKRGEIDALMDITPSATRREELLFTTPYLNVPHVIFAHKDSSYFENLDDLEGRTVALEEDFFLSNQLVKNHPLIKVKSYPTTSDALDAVTKKQVDAYIGNRAAAMYVIRNELIDNISQHGKLDETSSINAIAVRNDNPVLQAILQKALDNISLSEQRVILKYWVEDPQRKLLLSSEERTWLKAHPVIRVAADLEFPPIEYVDENGVFKGVAIDYLNELSERLGVTFEISKQYNWATSVEMVRDRELDMFSAATPTISRKEYSTFTDPYLQLPLVIFALDNVPYIDGIAGLKDKKVAIVENYAVTENIRAGNMGLELVEVKTVAEGIKLLNAQEVDAYIGSILVTGQTLREKGVLNIRVAGQTPFINEISMGIRSDWPEFAFIMKKALQSIPDEKHREIRNKWIGLQIEPKPDYTIFWQIAAGSLGILILFFGWNTYLQRRMDAQSKALRENNTRLIHEVKERRKAEESANRANRAKDTFLTNLSHEFRTPLNAIIGYTEFMLLNKKKKVSEDKSAEYLDHIQSAGQHMLELVDDLMDLSVIDLGEMSLNEEVTSTGEVIDIVKGLIEGKINSPKKTIHWHASGALPQVRVDVRHVKQILINLVENAIKFTPDGGEITIADHMTKAGEIVLSVKDTGIGIPEDEIDDILEVFHRGQDPLIRSSEGTGLGLTLCVRMAELHDGAIKVESTRGKGTTVSFIIPASRVIQS
;
A
#
# COMPACT_ATOMS: atom_id res chain seq x y z
N MET A 1 16.32 -39.07 -62.73
CA MET A 1 17.49 -39.32 -63.60
C MET A 1 18.71 -39.77 -62.77
N SER A 2 18.67 -40.95 -62.15
CA SER A 2 19.71 -41.36 -61.17
C SER A 2 20.41 -42.70 -61.46
N GLY A 3 20.07 -43.39 -62.56
CA GLY A 3 20.68 -44.69 -62.90
C GLY A 3 21.97 -44.64 -63.73
N ILE A 4 22.27 -43.51 -64.38
CA ILE A 4 23.38 -43.41 -65.35
C ILE A 4 24.69 -42.94 -64.69
N TRP A 5 24.61 -42.23 -63.55
CA TRP A 5 25.81 -41.75 -62.84
C TRP A 5 26.57 -42.83 -62.07
N TRP A 6 25.88 -43.87 -61.58
CA TRP A 6 26.51 -44.90 -60.75
C TRP A 6 27.43 -45.83 -61.56
N ARG A 7 27.13 -46.07 -62.84
CA ARG A 7 27.91 -46.97 -63.69
C ARG A 7 29.27 -46.37 -64.08
N ASN A 8 29.35 -45.05 -64.23
CA ASN A 8 30.59 -44.36 -64.59
C ASN A 8 31.56 -44.20 -63.40
N CYS A 9 31.07 -44.11 -62.16
CA CYS A 9 31.95 -44.03 -60.99
C CYS A 9 32.67 -45.35 -60.67
N VAL A 10 32.05 -46.50 -60.97
CA VAL A 10 32.65 -47.82 -60.67
C VAL A 10 33.80 -48.16 -61.64
N GLU A 11 33.72 -47.73 -62.91
CA GLU A 11 34.80 -47.93 -63.88
C GLU A 11 36.01 -47.02 -63.63
N VAL A 12 35.79 -45.79 -63.13
CA VAL A 12 36.88 -44.83 -62.87
C VAL A 12 37.66 -45.16 -61.60
N VAL A 13 37.01 -45.71 -60.58
CA VAL A 13 37.68 -46.05 -59.30
C VAL A 13 38.34 -47.44 -59.37
N GLY A 14 37.82 -48.37 -60.19
CA GLY A 14 38.40 -49.70 -60.37
C GLY A 14 39.75 -49.70 -61.11
N GLY A 15 40.00 -48.73 -61.99
CA GLY A 15 41.25 -48.61 -62.75
C GLY A 15 42.44 -48.01 -61.96
N ALA A 16 42.19 -47.38 -60.82
CA ALA A 16 43.22 -46.63 -60.09
C ALA A 16 43.96 -47.45 -59.00
N PHE A 17 43.52 -48.68 -58.69
CA PHE A 17 44.02 -49.43 -57.53
C PHE A 17 44.61 -50.82 -57.83
N LEU A 18 44.72 -51.23 -59.10
CA LEU A 18 45.40 -52.48 -59.47
C LEU A 18 46.42 -52.22 -60.58
N GLY A 19 47.57 -51.67 -60.16
CA GLY A 19 48.81 -51.78 -60.91
C GLY A 19 49.35 -53.20 -60.85
N GLU A 20 49.94 -53.64 -61.95
CA GLU A 20 50.52 -54.95 -62.16
C GLU A 20 51.55 -55.35 -61.09
N GLN A 21 51.54 -56.65 -60.77
CA GLN A 21 52.50 -57.41 -59.93
C GLN A 21 52.22 -57.54 -58.42
N GLY A 22 51.74 -58.74 -58.06
CA GLY A 22 52.37 -59.57 -57.02
C GLY A 22 51.80 -59.52 -55.59
N GLY A 23 51.23 -60.66 -55.15
CA GLY A 23 51.30 -61.09 -53.74
C GLY A 23 50.01 -60.97 -52.92
N TYR A 24 49.21 -62.04 -52.93
CA TYR A 24 48.01 -62.22 -52.08
C TYR A 24 48.42 -62.50 -50.62
N VAL A 25 48.00 -61.68 -49.66
CA VAL A 25 48.09 -61.99 -48.21
C VAL A 25 46.67 -62.20 -47.64
N PRO A 26 46.26 -63.46 -47.34
CA PRO A 26 44.91 -63.77 -46.88
C PRO A 26 44.78 -63.52 -45.36
N GLY A 27 44.67 -62.24 -45.00
CA GLY A 27 44.32 -61.78 -43.65
C GLY A 27 43.62 -60.42 -43.65
N PHE A 28 43.89 -59.60 -44.66
CA PHE A 28 43.37 -58.24 -44.77
C PHE A 28 41.86 -58.18 -45.08
N ARG A 29 41.33 -59.17 -45.80
CA ARG A 29 39.91 -59.19 -46.20
C ARG A 29 38.97 -59.48 -45.02
N LYS A 30 39.39 -60.30 -44.05
CA LYS A 30 38.60 -60.53 -42.83
C LYS A 30 38.66 -59.33 -41.91
N MET A 31 39.84 -58.73 -41.72
CA MET A 31 39.98 -57.53 -40.87
C MET A 31 39.25 -56.32 -41.45
N CYS A 32 39.32 -56.06 -42.77
CA CYS A 32 38.55 -54.98 -43.39
C CYS A 32 37.04 -55.22 -43.37
N CYS A 33 36.55 -56.46 -43.47
CA CYS A 33 35.11 -56.71 -43.40
C CYS A 33 34.55 -56.56 -41.97
N THR A 34 35.29 -56.97 -40.92
CA THR A 34 34.87 -56.67 -39.54
C THR A 34 35.04 -55.19 -39.18
N PHE A 35 36.06 -54.51 -39.72
CA PHE A 35 36.25 -53.07 -39.49
C PHE A 35 35.23 -52.23 -40.26
N LEU A 36 34.84 -52.62 -41.48
CA LEU A 36 33.78 -51.96 -42.27
C LEU A 36 32.37 -52.27 -41.73
N ALA A 37 32.12 -53.47 -41.21
CA ALA A 37 30.86 -53.78 -40.55
C ALA A 37 30.73 -53.07 -39.18
N ALA A 38 31.83 -52.89 -38.45
CA ALA A 38 31.86 -52.07 -37.24
C ALA A 38 31.77 -50.57 -37.55
N LEU A 39 32.35 -50.10 -38.67
CA LEU A 39 32.17 -48.72 -39.14
C LEU A 39 30.73 -48.46 -39.59
N PHE A 40 30.07 -49.44 -40.23
CA PHE A 40 28.67 -49.30 -40.67
C PHE A 40 27.65 -49.30 -39.52
N LEU A 41 27.98 -49.93 -38.38
CA LEU A 41 27.15 -49.89 -37.17
C LEU A 41 27.43 -48.66 -36.28
N VAL A 42 28.48 -47.89 -36.56
CA VAL A 42 28.85 -46.65 -35.83
C VAL A 42 28.60 -45.39 -36.67
N LEU A 43 28.30 -45.52 -37.98
CA LEU A 43 28.08 -44.39 -38.90
C LEU A 43 26.66 -44.37 -39.49
N ILE A 44 25.64 -44.29 -38.65
CA ILE A 44 24.37 -43.57 -38.94
C ILE A 44 23.85 -43.05 -37.58
N PRO A 45 23.47 -41.75 -37.38
CA PRO A 45 23.43 -40.63 -38.31
C PRO A 45 24.19 -39.37 -37.82
N LEU A 46 24.89 -38.64 -38.69
CA LEU A 46 25.20 -37.22 -38.48
C LEU A 46 25.13 -36.48 -39.83
N THR A 47 23.93 -36.48 -40.38
CA THR A 47 23.52 -35.59 -41.47
C THR A 47 22.11 -35.11 -41.11
N GLN A 48 21.92 -33.78 -41.12
CA GLN A 48 20.75 -33.00 -40.65
C GLN A 48 20.72 -32.78 -39.12
N THR A 49 20.54 -31.56 -38.56
CA THR A 49 19.81 -30.37 -39.07
C THR A 49 20.04 -29.14 -38.17
N ALA A 50 19.77 -27.94 -38.72
CA ALA A 50 19.38 -26.73 -37.97
C ALA A 50 18.42 -27.10 -36.83
N PHE A 51 18.54 -26.50 -35.62
CA PHE A 51 17.75 -26.80 -34.40
C PHE A 51 16.50 -27.64 -34.71
N ALA A 52 16.69 -28.95 -34.80
CA ALA A 52 15.59 -29.83 -35.12
C ALA A 52 15.05 -30.22 -33.77
N ILE A 53 13.83 -29.76 -33.50
CA ILE A 53 13.04 -30.21 -32.37
C ILE A 53 13.18 -31.73 -32.28
N ASP A 54 13.46 -32.23 -31.08
CA ASP A 54 13.72 -33.66 -30.87
C ASP A 54 12.41 -34.46 -30.99
N LEU A 55 12.01 -34.71 -32.23
CA LEU A 55 10.83 -35.48 -32.58
C LEU A 55 11.17 -36.96 -32.59
N THR A 56 10.31 -37.74 -31.92
CA THR A 56 10.36 -39.20 -31.95
C THR A 56 10.13 -39.72 -33.36
N PRO A 57 10.58 -40.94 -33.70
CA PRO A 57 10.29 -41.54 -35.00
C PRO A 57 8.80 -41.59 -35.32
N ALA A 58 7.95 -41.81 -34.32
CA ALA A 58 6.49 -41.82 -34.47
C ALA A 58 5.95 -40.44 -34.86
N GLU A 59 6.40 -39.36 -34.21
CA GLU A 59 6.00 -37.99 -34.53
C GLU A 59 6.47 -37.56 -35.92
N LYS A 60 7.68 -37.97 -36.35
CA LYS A 60 8.18 -37.69 -37.70
C LYS A 60 7.34 -38.38 -38.77
N SER A 61 7.04 -39.67 -38.59
CA SER A 61 6.13 -40.42 -39.47
C SER A 61 4.75 -39.77 -39.51
N TRP A 62 4.25 -39.32 -38.35
CA TRP A 62 2.96 -38.66 -38.24
C TRP A 62 2.89 -37.37 -39.07
N ILE A 63 3.94 -36.53 -39.02
CA ILE A 63 4.03 -35.30 -39.84
C ILE A 63 4.02 -35.61 -41.34
N GLU A 64 4.75 -36.65 -41.77
CA GLU A 64 4.79 -37.07 -43.18
C GLU A 64 3.43 -37.60 -43.67
N GLU A 65 2.70 -38.31 -42.80
CA GLU A 65 1.37 -38.84 -43.09
C GLU A 65 0.26 -37.77 -43.07
N HIS A 66 0.50 -36.64 -42.37
CA HIS A 66 -0.48 -35.57 -42.17
C HIS A 66 0.08 -34.21 -42.63
N PRO A 67 0.27 -34.01 -43.95
CA PRO A 67 0.92 -32.81 -44.47
C PRO A 67 0.11 -31.53 -44.26
N VAL A 68 -1.21 -31.64 -44.02
CA VAL A 68 -2.11 -30.51 -43.77
C VAL A 68 -2.97 -30.80 -42.54
N VAL A 69 -2.99 -29.85 -41.60
CA VAL A 69 -3.79 -29.89 -40.38
C VAL A 69 -4.81 -28.76 -40.41
N ARG A 70 -6.11 -29.08 -40.39
CA ARG A 70 -7.16 -28.05 -40.45
C ARG A 70 -7.37 -27.43 -39.07
N ILE A 71 -7.22 -26.12 -38.97
CA ILE A 71 -7.31 -25.39 -37.71
C ILE A 71 -8.53 -24.47 -37.66
N GLY A 72 -9.32 -24.62 -36.61
CA GLY A 72 -10.43 -23.73 -36.26
C GLY A 72 -9.93 -22.56 -35.42
N ILE A 73 -10.29 -21.36 -35.85
CA ILE A 73 -9.93 -20.10 -35.20
C ILE A 73 -11.22 -19.30 -34.95
N ASP A 74 -11.40 -18.83 -33.72
CA ASP A 74 -12.53 -17.95 -33.38
C ASP A 74 -12.27 -16.55 -33.96
N SER A 75 -13.13 -16.10 -34.89
CA SER A 75 -12.98 -14.84 -35.63
C SER A 75 -13.31 -13.60 -34.80
N ASP A 76 -13.97 -13.75 -33.66
CA ASP A 76 -14.45 -12.64 -32.82
C ASP A 76 -13.67 -12.51 -31.50
N TYR A 77 -12.60 -13.29 -31.32
CA TYR A 77 -11.84 -13.38 -30.07
C TYR A 77 -10.59 -12.50 -30.03
N ALA A 78 -10.74 -11.23 -30.41
CA ALA A 78 -9.65 -10.27 -30.40
C ALA A 78 -9.12 -9.99 -28.96
N PRO A 79 -7.80 -9.80 -28.77
CA PRO A 79 -6.74 -9.78 -29.78
C PRO A 79 -6.03 -11.14 -29.95
N TYR A 80 -6.61 -12.24 -29.43
CA TYR A 80 -5.99 -13.56 -29.45
C TYR A 80 -6.18 -14.24 -30.82
N SER A 81 -7.37 -14.12 -31.40
CA SER A 81 -7.67 -14.54 -32.75
C SER A 81 -8.85 -13.72 -33.28
N PHE A 82 -8.70 -13.08 -34.44
CA PHE A 82 -9.78 -12.32 -35.04
C PHE A 82 -9.55 -12.03 -36.52
N GLN A 83 -10.60 -11.57 -37.20
CA GLN A 83 -10.60 -11.23 -38.61
C GLN A 83 -11.08 -9.78 -38.80
N LYS A 84 -10.21 -8.91 -39.35
CA LYS A 84 -10.58 -7.51 -39.68
C LYS A 84 -11.09 -7.35 -41.12
N THR A 85 -10.63 -8.21 -42.04
CA THR A 85 -11.03 -8.24 -43.45
C THR A 85 -11.11 -9.70 -43.91
N GLU A 86 -11.96 -9.98 -44.89
CA GLU A 86 -12.16 -11.32 -45.46
C GLU A 86 -10.81 -12.00 -45.80
N GLY A 87 -10.56 -13.19 -45.25
CA GLY A 87 -9.33 -13.97 -45.46
C GLY A 87 -8.07 -13.55 -44.68
N SER A 88 -8.07 -12.46 -43.90
CA SER A 88 -6.89 -12.01 -43.12
C SER A 88 -7.03 -12.30 -41.62
N TYR A 89 -6.65 -13.50 -41.18
CA TYR A 89 -6.59 -13.88 -39.77
C TYR A 89 -5.42 -13.22 -39.04
N ARG A 90 -5.73 -12.56 -37.92
CA ARG A 90 -4.80 -11.81 -37.09
C ARG A 90 -4.96 -12.19 -35.61
N GLY A 91 -3.93 -11.95 -34.82
CA GLY A 91 -3.92 -12.22 -33.39
C GLY A 91 -2.75 -13.09 -32.94
N ILE A 92 -2.69 -13.30 -31.63
CA ILE A 92 -1.62 -14.05 -30.95
C ILE A 92 -1.57 -15.51 -31.43
N ALA A 93 -2.71 -16.19 -31.55
CA ALA A 93 -2.75 -17.60 -31.92
C ALA A 93 -2.20 -17.89 -33.34
N PRO A 94 -2.58 -17.15 -34.40
CA PRO A 94 -1.95 -17.26 -35.71
C PRO A 94 -0.41 -17.08 -35.72
N ASP A 95 0.13 -16.21 -34.87
CA ASP A 95 1.60 -16.03 -34.76
C ASP A 95 2.29 -17.27 -34.18
N PHE A 96 1.67 -17.94 -33.20
CA PHE A 96 2.19 -19.21 -32.68
C PHE A 96 2.06 -20.34 -33.70
N VAL A 97 0.97 -20.39 -34.47
CA VAL A 97 0.78 -21.37 -35.56
C VAL A 97 1.91 -21.25 -36.59
N ARG A 98 2.18 -20.03 -37.09
CA ARG A 98 3.29 -19.77 -38.02
C ARG A 98 4.65 -20.23 -37.49
N HIS A 99 4.87 -20.11 -36.18
CA HIS A 99 6.09 -20.58 -35.56
C HIS A 99 6.16 -22.11 -35.48
N ILE A 100 5.05 -22.78 -35.19
CA ILE A 100 4.97 -24.25 -35.23
C ILE A 100 5.24 -24.76 -36.64
N GLU A 101 4.67 -24.13 -37.67
CA GLU A 101 4.97 -24.45 -39.08
C GLU A 101 6.46 -24.32 -39.40
N SER A 102 7.10 -23.24 -38.95
CA SER A 102 8.51 -22.98 -39.25
C SER A 102 9.47 -23.99 -38.63
N GLU A 103 9.14 -24.54 -37.46
CA GLU A 103 10.03 -25.46 -36.73
C GLU A 103 9.76 -26.93 -37.03
N THR A 104 8.55 -27.28 -37.48
CA THR A 104 8.13 -28.68 -37.69
C THR A 104 7.98 -29.05 -39.16
N GLY A 105 7.78 -28.08 -40.05
CA GLY A 105 7.42 -28.30 -41.45
C GLY A 105 5.94 -28.65 -41.68
N LEU A 106 5.12 -28.75 -40.63
CA LEU A 106 3.66 -28.88 -40.75
C LEU A 106 3.06 -27.69 -41.49
N LYS A 107 1.92 -27.92 -42.16
CA LYS A 107 1.07 -26.85 -42.72
C LYS A 107 -0.27 -26.83 -42.02
N PHE A 108 -0.65 -25.68 -41.50
CA PHE A 108 -1.97 -25.46 -40.92
C PHE A 108 -2.86 -24.73 -41.91
N GLU A 109 -3.99 -25.34 -42.25
CA GLU A 109 -5.03 -24.72 -43.07
C GLU A 109 -6.08 -24.10 -42.15
N ILE A 110 -6.15 -22.77 -42.12
CA ILE A 110 -7.15 -22.06 -41.32
C ILE A 110 -8.50 -22.18 -42.01
N ILE A 111 -9.48 -22.79 -41.35
CA ILE A 111 -10.85 -22.81 -41.86
C ILE A 111 -11.51 -21.46 -41.57
N PRO A 112 -11.95 -20.72 -42.61
CA PRO A 112 -12.41 -19.37 -42.42
C PRO A 112 -13.85 -19.28 -41.89
N ASP A 113 -14.17 -18.11 -41.33
CA ASP A 113 -15.52 -17.63 -41.01
C ASP A 113 -16.37 -18.56 -40.12
N LEU A 114 -15.73 -19.24 -39.16
CA LEU A 114 -16.42 -20.15 -38.23
C LEU A 114 -16.78 -19.47 -36.91
N THR A 115 -18.03 -19.64 -36.49
CA THR A 115 -18.48 -19.30 -35.14
C THR A 115 -17.99 -20.33 -34.13
N TRP A 116 -17.90 -19.96 -32.85
CA TRP A 116 -17.48 -20.90 -31.79
C TRP A 116 -18.30 -22.22 -31.74
N PRO A 117 -19.64 -22.22 -31.89
CA PRO A 117 -20.41 -23.46 -31.98
C PRO A 117 -20.02 -24.34 -33.18
N GLU A 118 -19.77 -23.74 -34.34
CA GLU A 118 -19.33 -24.46 -35.56
C GLU A 118 -17.93 -25.04 -35.38
N ILE A 119 -17.03 -24.33 -34.71
CA ILE A 119 -15.70 -24.85 -34.36
C ILE A 119 -15.80 -26.10 -33.48
N ILE A 120 -16.65 -26.07 -32.46
CA ILE A 120 -16.86 -27.23 -31.57
C ILE A 120 -17.56 -28.39 -32.30
N GLY A 121 -18.55 -28.09 -33.15
CA GLY A 121 -19.22 -29.08 -33.99
C GLY A 121 -18.23 -29.76 -34.93
N GLY A 122 -17.45 -28.97 -35.66
CA GLY A 122 -16.44 -29.47 -36.59
C GLY A 122 -15.33 -30.26 -35.91
N ALA A 123 -14.96 -29.92 -34.67
CA ALA A 123 -14.02 -30.71 -33.88
C ALA A 123 -14.58 -32.09 -33.49
N LYS A 124 -15.88 -32.19 -33.16
CA LYS A 124 -16.54 -33.48 -32.88
C LYS A 124 -16.70 -34.34 -34.13
N GLU A 125 -17.02 -33.70 -35.25
CA GLU A 125 -17.18 -34.34 -36.56
C GLU A 125 -15.84 -34.61 -37.27
N LYS A 126 -14.73 -34.13 -36.70
CA LYS A 126 -13.37 -34.23 -37.26
C LYS A 126 -13.24 -33.55 -38.63
N THR A 127 -14.03 -32.51 -38.87
CA THR A 127 -13.83 -31.57 -39.99
C THR A 127 -12.83 -30.47 -39.61
N ILE A 128 -12.60 -30.27 -38.30
CA ILE A 128 -11.53 -29.47 -37.71
C ILE A 128 -10.63 -30.39 -36.91
N ASP A 129 -9.32 -30.33 -37.16
CA ASP A 129 -8.34 -31.20 -36.51
C ASP A 129 -7.78 -30.56 -35.24
N VAL A 130 -7.64 -29.23 -35.23
CA VAL A 130 -7.10 -28.44 -34.11
C VAL A 130 -7.95 -27.19 -33.87
N ILE A 131 -8.21 -26.85 -32.61
CA ILE A 131 -8.73 -25.55 -32.20
C ILE A 131 -7.60 -24.74 -31.61
N ALA A 132 -7.37 -23.53 -32.14
CA ALA A 132 -6.22 -22.71 -31.74
C ALA A 132 -6.36 -22.14 -30.32
N THR A 133 -7.55 -21.69 -29.93
CA THR A 133 -7.80 -20.97 -28.67
C THR A 133 -8.86 -21.68 -27.82
N ALA A 134 -8.49 -22.82 -27.24
CA ALA A 134 -9.40 -23.61 -26.43
C ALA A 134 -9.01 -23.67 -24.94
N VAL A 135 -9.99 -23.40 -24.07
CA VAL A 135 -9.91 -23.72 -22.64
C VAL A 135 -10.31 -25.18 -22.43
N LYS A 136 -9.48 -25.92 -21.69
CA LYS A 136 -9.76 -27.30 -21.29
C LYS A 136 -10.93 -27.33 -20.29
N THR A 137 -11.99 -28.06 -20.63
CA THR A 137 -13.13 -28.33 -19.76
C THR A 137 -13.39 -29.84 -19.71
N PRO A 138 -14.05 -30.39 -18.67
CA PRO A 138 -14.35 -31.81 -18.59
C PRO A 138 -15.06 -32.36 -19.84
N ASN A 139 -16.09 -31.66 -20.31
CA ASN A 139 -16.84 -32.04 -21.52
C ASN A 139 -15.96 -32.05 -22.79
N ARG A 140 -15.06 -31.07 -22.94
CA ARG A 140 -14.16 -31.02 -24.11
C ARG A 140 -13.06 -32.08 -24.04
N ASP A 141 -12.61 -32.45 -22.84
CA ASP A 141 -11.61 -33.51 -22.63
C ASP A 141 -12.10 -34.89 -23.05
N GLU A 142 -13.41 -35.10 -23.20
CA GLU A 142 -13.98 -36.35 -23.73
C GLU A 142 -13.60 -36.60 -25.19
N PHE A 143 -13.45 -35.54 -26.00
CA PHE A 143 -13.23 -35.66 -27.46
C PHE A 143 -12.00 -34.89 -27.99
N LEU A 144 -11.30 -34.15 -27.13
CA LEU A 144 -10.06 -33.43 -27.47
C LEU A 144 -8.91 -33.79 -26.53
N ASN A 145 -7.70 -33.81 -27.07
CA ASN A 145 -6.43 -33.70 -26.34
C ASN A 145 -6.00 -32.23 -26.30
N PHE A 146 -5.20 -31.85 -25.31
CA PHE A 146 -4.85 -30.46 -25.09
C PHE A 146 -3.35 -30.30 -24.91
N SER A 147 -2.76 -29.32 -25.59
CA SER A 147 -1.39 -28.88 -25.36
C SER A 147 -1.20 -28.27 -23.97
N GLN A 148 0.03 -27.93 -23.62
CA GLN A 148 0.31 -26.97 -22.56
C GLN A 148 -0.29 -25.60 -22.85
N ILE A 149 -0.44 -24.79 -21.80
CA ILE A 149 -0.88 -23.39 -21.94
C ILE A 149 0.18 -22.62 -22.70
N TYR A 150 -0.20 -21.98 -23.80
CA TYR A 150 0.71 -21.14 -24.58
C TYR A 150 0.29 -19.67 -24.61
N ILE A 151 -0.98 -19.38 -24.35
CA ILE A 151 -1.48 -18.01 -24.12
C ILE A 151 -2.13 -17.98 -22.75
N ASN A 152 -1.64 -17.10 -21.87
CA ASN A 152 -2.28 -16.89 -20.58
C ASN A 152 -3.45 -15.90 -20.72
N THR A 153 -4.63 -16.26 -20.23
CA THR A 153 -5.85 -15.43 -20.32
C THR A 153 -6.38 -15.14 -18.91
N PRO A 154 -5.67 -14.28 -18.14
CA PRO A 154 -6.08 -13.96 -16.79
C PRO A 154 -7.46 -13.31 -16.76
N LEU A 155 -8.27 -13.69 -15.78
CA LEU A 155 -9.56 -13.06 -15.51
C LEU A 155 -9.37 -11.90 -14.54
N VAL A 156 -10.03 -10.79 -14.86
CA VAL A 156 -10.01 -9.58 -14.04
C VAL A 156 -11.43 -9.09 -13.80
N ILE A 157 -11.55 -8.31 -12.74
CA ILE A 157 -12.75 -7.55 -12.40
C ILE A 157 -12.51 -6.12 -12.88
N ILE A 158 -13.40 -5.63 -13.72
CA ILE A 158 -13.41 -4.26 -14.22
C ILE A 158 -14.54 -3.52 -13.53
N SER A 159 -14.23 -2.33 -13.02
CA SER A 159 -15.21 -1.43 -12.42
C SER A 159 -14.99 0.00 -12.92
N GLN A 160 -15.87 0.92 -12.56
CA GLN A 160 -15.71 2.32 -12.90
C GLN A 160 -14.56 2.98 -12.12
N VAL A 161 -13.89 3.95 -12.73
CA VAL A 161 -12.92 4.83 -12.06
C VAL A 161 -13.62 5.61 -10.94
N GLY A 162 -13.02 5.67 -9.74
CA GLY A 162 -13.60 6.35 -8.57
C GLY A 162 -14.49 5.49 -7.66
N ARG A 163 -14.96 4.33 -8.14
CA ARG A 163 -15.67 3.34 -7.30
C ARG A 163 -14.69 2.54 -6.44
N ARG A 164 -14.43 3.02 -5.22
CA ARG A 164 -13.44 2.43 -4.29
C ARG A 164 -13.86 1.10 -3.65
N ASN A 165 -15.09 0.67 -3.86
CA ASN A 165 -15.70 -0.43 -3.10
C ASN A 165 -15.38 -1.83 -3.65
N ILE A 166 -14.60 -1.93 -4.74
CA ILE A 166 -14.20 -3.20 -5.35
C ILE A 166 -12.68 -3.19 -5.47
N GLN A 167 -12.02 -3.93 -4.59
CA GLN A 167 -10.57 -4.08 -4.51
C GLN A 167 -10.16 -5.56 -4.47
N HIS A 168 -11.06 -6.43 -4.02
CA HIS A 168 -10.89 -7.88 -3.92
C HIS A 168 -12.00 -8.62 -4.69
N PRO A 169 -11.74 -9.87 -5.14
CA PRO A 169 -12.75 -10.72 -5.74
C PRO A 169 -14.06 -10.83 -4.96
N THR A 170 -13.96 -10.90 -3.63
CA THR A 170 -15.11 -11.03 -2.73
C THR A 170 -16.00 -9.79 -2.68
N ASP A 171 -15.50 -8.63 -3.13
CA ASP A 171 -16.23 -7.36 -3.03
C ASP A 171 -17.37 -7.26 -4.05
N ILE A 172 -17.45 -8.20 -5.00
CA ILE A 172 -18.54 -8.30 -5.97
C ILE A 172 -19.78 -9.02 -5.42
N ILE A 173 -19.69 -9.62 -4.23
CA ILE A 173 -20.82 -10.30 -3.58
C ILE A 173 -21.96 -9.30 -3.33
N GLY A 174 -23.17 -9.66 -3.75
CA GLY A 174 -24.34 -8.78 -3.67
C GLY A 174 -24.32 -7.60 -4.65
N LYS A 175 -23.38 -7.54 -5.59
CA LYS A 175 -23.29 -6.51 -6.64
C LYS A 175 -23.87 -6.98 -7.96
N ARG A 176 -24.27 -6.02 -8.82
CA ARG A 176 -24.63 -6.29 -10.22
C ARG A 176 -23.37 -6.58 -11.00
N VAL A 177 -23.19 -7.82 -11.45
CA VAL A 177 -21.98 -8.25 -12.17
C VAL A 177 -22.33 -8.61 -13.60
N ALA A 178 -21.80 -7.84 -14.56
CA ALA A 178 -21.93 -8.13 -15.98
C ALA A 178 -21.13 -9.39 -16.36
N LEU A 179 -21.80 -10.35 -16.99
CA LEU A 179 -21.27 -11.65 -17.36
C LEU A 179 -21.69 -12.02 -18.78
N VAL A 180 -20.75 -12.42 -19.63
CA VAL A 180 -21.04 -12.84 -21.01
C VAL A 180 -21.73 -14.20 -21.00
N LYS A 181 -22.87 -14.34 -21.69
CA LYS A 181 -23.59 -15.61 -21.78
C LYS A 181 -22.69 -16.71 -22.33
N ASP A 182 -22.89 -17.93 -21.84
CA ASP A 182 -22.22 -19.17 -22.28
C ASP A 182 -20.69 -19.22 -22.14
N TYR A 183 -20.05 -18.16 -21.64
CA TYR A 183 -18.62 -18.16 -21.38
C TYR A 183 -18.30 -19.05 -20.18
N THR A 184 -17.21 -19.82 -20.28
CA THR A 184 -16.72 -20.65 -19.18
C THR A 184 -16.35 -19.81 -17.95
N SER A 185 -15.91 -18.56 -18.16
CA SER A 185 -15.69 -17.61 -17.05
C SER A 185 -16.97 -17.30 -16.28
N THR A 186 -18.11 -17.18 -16.96
CA THR A 186 -19.41 -16.91 -16.34
C THR A 186 -19.85 -18.04 -15.43
N GLN A 187 -19.77 -19.28 -15.93
CA GLN A 187 -20.09 -20.48 -15.12
C GLN A 187 -19.22 -20.56 -13.87
N ARG A 188 -17.93 -20.24 -14.02
CA ARG A 188 -16.99 -20.22 -12.89
C ARG A 188 -17.30 -19.13 -11.88
N VAL A 189 -17.58 -17.90 -12.33
CA VAL A 189 -17.92 -16.79 -11.44
C VAL A 189 -19.18 -17.08 -10.62
N LEU A 190 -20.20 -17.67 -11.26
CA LEU A 190 -21.43 -18.08 -10.58
C LEU A 190 -21.22 -19.23 -9.59
N ALA A 191 -20.28 -20.14 -9.88
CA ALA A 191 -19.93 -21.23 -8.97
C ALA A 191 -19.13 -20.75 -7.75
N ASP A 192 -18.16 -19.85 -7.97
CA ASP A 192 -17.32 -19.29 -6.91
C ASP A 192 -18.10 -18.31 -6.01
N TYR A 193 -19.03 -17.54 -6.59
CA TYR A 193 -19.80 -16.49 -5.92
C TYR A 193 -21.29 -16.56 -6.29
N PRO A 194 -22.08 -17.46 -5.65
CA PRO A 194 -23.50 -17.64 -5.98
C PRO A 194 -24.38 -16.44 -5.62
N ASP A 195 -23.93 -15.58 -4.70
CA ASP A 195 -24.69 -14.44 -4.16
C ASP A 195 -24.49 -13.12 -4.93
N ILE A 196 -23.93 -13.18 -6.14
CA ILE A 196 -23.88 -12.01 -7.04
C ILE A 196 -25.23 -11.80 -7.73
N VAL A 197 -25.49 -10.59 -8.22
CA VAL A 197 -26.65 -10.29 -9.08
C VAL A 197 -26.17 -10.29 -10.54
N PRO A 198 -26.34 -11.37 -11.31
CA PRO A 198 -25.79 -11.44 -12.66
C PRO A 198 -26.56 -10.53 -13.63
N VAL A 199 -25.82 -9.76 -14.42
CA VAL A 199 -26.32 -9.00 -15.58
C VAL A 199 -25.78 -9.69 -16.83
N TYR A 200 -26.62 -10.46 -17.51
CA TYR A 200 -26.19 -11.24 -18.67
C TYR A 200 -26.07 -10.35 -19.91
N VAL A 201 -24.94 -10.44 -20.59
CA VAL A 201 -24.64 -9.72 -21.84
C VAL A 201 -24.21 -10.70 -22.93
N ASP A 202 -24.35 -10.31 -24.20
CA ASP A 202 -24.01 -11.19 -25.32
C ASP A 202 -22.54 -11.07 -25.74
N THR A 203 -21.89 -9.93 -25.47
CA THR A 203 -20.49 -9.68 -25.85
C THR A 203 -19.67 -9.03 -24.75
N PRO A 204 -18.32 -9.18 -24.76
CA PRO A 204 -17.42 -8.45 -23.87
C PRO A 204 -17.61 -6.93 -23.92
N LEU A 205 -17.88 -6.36 -25.11
CA LEU A 205 -18.15 -4.93 -25.29
C LEU A 205 -19.38 -4.48 -24.50
N GLN A 206 -20.50 -5.21 -24.62
CA GLN A 206 -21.71 -4.91 -23.86
C GLN A 206 -21.47 -5.01 -22.34
N GLY A 207 -20.67 -5.98 -21.89
CA GLY A 207 -20.31 -6.11 -20.48
C GLY A 207 -19.52 -4.91 -19.95
N LEU A 208 -18.54 -4.44 -20.70
CA LEU A 208 -17.77 -3.24 -20.37
C LEU A 208 -18.64 -1.97 -20.42
N GLN A 209 -19.51 -1.86 -21.42
CA GLN A 209 -20.46 -0.74 -21.56
C GLN A 209 -21.42 -0.69 -20.36
N ALA A 210 -21.96 -1.83 -19.92
CA ALA A 210 -22.84 -1.91 -18.76
C ALA A 210 -22.17 -1.35 -17.48
N VAL A 211 -20.89 -1.61 -17.29
CA VAL A 211 -20.12 -1.03 -16.17
C VAL A 211 -19.83 0.45 -16.38
N ALA A 212 -19.50 0.85 -17.62
CA ALA A 212 -19.18 2.24 -17.94
C ALA A 212 -20.38 3.17 -17.69
N ILE A 213 -21.60 2.68 -17.83
CA ILE A 213 -22.82 3.49 -17.68
C ILE A 213 -23.57 3.21 -16.36
N ASP A 214 -22.98 2.42 -15.47
CA ASP A 214 -23.55 2.05 -14.17
C ASP A 214 -24.82 1.15 -14.22
N ASP A 215 -25.04 0.43 -15.32
CA ASP A 215 -26.03 -0.66 -15.40
C ASP A 215 -25.54 -1.92 -14.66
N ALA A 216 -24.22 -2.08 -14.54
CA ALA A 216 -23.55 -3.07 -13.69
C ALA A 216 -22.49 -2.41 -12.80
N ASP A 217 -22.27 -2.97 -11.61
CA ASP A 217 -21.26 -2.48 -10.68
C ASP A 217 -19.84 -2.97 -11.04
N ALA A 218 -19.76 -4.13 -11.67
CA ALA A 218 -18.52 -4.74 -12.15
C ALA A 218 -18.74 -5.63 -13.38
N TYR A 219 -17.68 -5.88 -14.14
CA TYR A 219 -17.63 -6.84 -15.24
C TYR A 219 -16.48 -7.81 -14.97
N VAL A 220 -16.72 -9.11 -15.14
CA VAL A 220 -15.66 -10.12 -15.02
C VAL A 220 -15.34 -10.69 -16.39
N GLY A 221 -14.11 -10.46 -16.85
CA GLY A 221 -13.70 -10.83 -18.20
C GLY A 221 -12.20 -11.09 -18.34
N VAL A 222 -11.81 -11.59 -19.51
CA VAL A 222 -10.40 -11.83 -19.87
C VAL A 222 -9.70 -10.49 -20.04
N LEU A 223 -8.56 -10.30 -19.36
CA LEU A 223 -7.83 -9.04 -19.34
C LEU A 223 -7.49 -8.53 -20.75
N GLY A 224 -6.91 -9.38 -21.60
CA GLY A 224 -6.50 -8.99 -22.95
C GLY A 224 -7.66 -8.54 -23.82
N VAL A 225 -8.75 -9.32 -23.84
CA VAL A 225 -10.00 -8.95 -24.55
C VAL A 225 -10.53 -7.64 -24.01
N SER A 226 -10.58 -7.50 -22.68
CA SER A 226 -11.22 -6.34 -22.05
C SER A 226 -10.45 -5.05 -22.29
N ILE A 227 -9.12 -5.09 -22.25
CA ILE A 227 -8.28 -3.93 -22.59
C ILE A 227 -8.43 -3.61 -24.07
N TYR A 228 -8.32 -4.60 -24.95
CA TYR A 228 -8.44 -4.39 -26.39
C TYR A 228 -9.77 -3.75 -26.76
N VAL A 229 -10.88 -4.29 -26.26
CA VAL A 229 -12.22 -3.77 -26.49
C VAL A 229 -12.41 -2.40 -25.84
N ALA A 230 -11.97 -2.20 -24.60
CA ALA A 230 -12.08 -0.88 -23.97
C ALA A 230 -11.29 0.21 -24.74
N GLN A 231 -10.14 -0.14 -25.33
CA GLN A 231 -9.33 0.77 -26.14
C GLN A 231 -9.95 1.04 -27.50
N GLU A 232 -10.34 -0.01 -28.25
CA GLU A 232 -10.93 0.12 -29.58
C GLU A 232 -12.22 0.96 -29.53
N TYR A 233 -13.01 0.82 -28.45
CA TYR A 233 -14.31 1.49 -28.31
C TYR A 233 -14.30 2.69 -27.34
N GLY A 234 -13.13 3.12 -26.85
CA GLY A 234 -12.99 4.33 -26.03
C GLY A 234 -13.74 4.32 -24.69
N LEU A 235 -13.77 3.17 -23.99
CA LEU A 235 -14.42 3.01 -22.68
C LEU A 235 -13.49 3.44 -21.54
N VAL A 236 -13.29 4.75 -21.40
CA VAL A 236 -12.20 5.33 -20.60
C VAL A 236 -12.47 5.41 -19.10
N ASN A 237 -13.74 5.36 -18.70
CA ASN A 237 -14.14 5.53 -17.32
C ASN A 237 -14.12 4.20 -16.55
N LEU A 238 -13.47 3.20 -17.12
CA LEU A 238 -13.26 1.89 -16.53
C LEU A 238 -11.87 1.80 -15.92
N ARG A 239 -11.70 0.87 -14.98
CA ARG A 239 -10.42 0.48 -14.39
C ARG A 239 -10.38 -1.02 -14.18
N VAL A 240 -9.19 -1.59 -14.21
CA VAL A 240 -8.99 -2.95 -13.67
C VAL A 240 -9.02 -2.83 -12.15
N ALA A 241 -10.15 -3.21 -11.56
CA ALA A 241 -10.43 -3.04 -10.14
C ALA A 241 -9.72 -4.09 -9.28
N SER A 242 -9.71 -5.34 -9.75
CA SER A 242 -9.05 -6.43 -9.06
C SER A 242 -8.72 -7.60 -9.99
N LYS A 243 -7.74 -8.41 -9.57
CA LYS A 243 -7.52 -9.75 -10.11
C LYS A 243 -8.73 -10.60 -9.73
N TYR A 244 -9.31 -11.33 -10.67
CA TYR A 244 -10.23 -12.44 -10.34
C TYR A 244 -9.41 -13.74 -10.22
N ASP A 245 -8.74 -14.13 -11.30
CA ASP A 245 -7.84 -15.29 -11.33
C ASP A 245 -6.67 -15.09 -12.30
N LEU A 246 -5.46 -15.42 -11.84
CA LEU A 246 -4.22 -15.42 -12.64
C LEU A 246 -3.67 -16.84 -12.87
N ARG A 247 -4.33 -17.89 -12.38
CA ARG A 247 -3.85 -19.29 -12.45
C ARG A 247 -4.50 -20.06 -13.60
N ASN A 248 -3.72 -20.95 -14.25
CA ASN A 248 -4.05 -22.07 -15.16
C ASN A 248 -5.19 -21.96 -16.20
N ASN A 249 -5.89 -20.83 -16.28
CA ASN A 249 -6.87 -20.53 -17.30
C ASN A 249 -6.14 -19.88 -18.46
N GLY A 250 -5.74 -20.72 -19.40
CA GLY A 250 -4.98 -20.30 -20.56
C GLY A 250 -5.40 -21.09 -21.78
N GLN A 251 -5.22 -20.46 -22.93
CA GLN A 251 -5.55 -21.07 -24.20
C GLN A 251 -4.51 -22.13 -24.54
N ARG A 252 -5.03 -23.20 -25.11
CA ARG A 252 -4.29 -24.38 -25.56
C ARG A 252 -4.70 -24.66 -26.99
N PHE A 253 -3.79 -25.30 -27.72
CA PHE A 253 -4.19 -26.03 -28.90
C PHE A 253 -4.96 -27.26 -28.44
N ALA A 254 -6.22 -27.37 -28.85
CA ALA A 254 -7.02 -28.56 -28.60
C ALA A 254 -7.08 -29.38 -29.88
N VAL A 255 -6.52 -30.58 -29.81
CA VAL A 255 -6.36 -31.49 -30.93
C VAL A 255 -7.38 -32.61 -30.80
N ARG A 256 -7.91 -33.12 -31.91
CA ARG A 256 -8.75 -34.34 -31.90
C ARG A 256 -8.13 -35.49 -31.10
N LYS A 257 -8.97 -36.22 -30.35
CA LYS A 257 -8.53 -37.22 -29.36
C LYS A 257 -7.63 -38.34 -29.92
N ASP A 258 -7.82 -38.68 -31.19
CA ASP A 258 -7.11 -39.75 -31.88
C ASP A 258 -5.74 -39.33 -32.45
N TRP A 259 -5.32 -38.07 -32.27
CA TRP A 259 -3.98 -37.57 -32.67
C TRP A 259 -3.16 -37.07 -31.46
N PRO A 260 -2.76 -37.95 -30.53
CA PRO A 260 -1.90 -37.58 -29.41
C PRO A 260 -0.49 -37.13 -29.83
N GLU A 261 0.02 -37.61 -30.97
CA GLU A 261 1.33 -37.27 -31.52
C GLU A 261 1.43 -35.77 -31.84
N LEU A 262 0.38 -35.18 -32.42
CA LEU A 262 0.34 -33.75 -32.74
C LEU A 262 0.42 -32.88 -31.47
N VAL A 263 -0.17 -33.33 -30.36
CA VAL A 263 -0.01 -32.63 -29.07
C VAL A 263 1.44 -32.68 -28.60
N GLY A 264 2.09 -33.83 -28.70
CA GLY A 264 3.52 -33.99 -28.38
C GLY A 264 4.42 -33.08 -29.22
N ILE A 265 4.17 -33.02 -30.53
CA ILE A 265 4.87 -32.12 -31.46
C ILE A 265 4.70 -30.66 -31.04
N ILE A 266 3.46 -30.21 -30.84
CA ILE A 266 3.15 -28.83 -30.44
C ILE A 266 3.80 -28.50 -29.10
N ASP A 267 3.71 -29.39 -28.11
CA ASP A 267 4.29 -29.15 -26.78
C ASP A 267 5.82 -29.06 -26.81
N LYS A 268 6.50 -29.84 -27.64
CA LYS A 268 7.95 -29.74 -27.82
C LYS A 268 8.35 -28.40 -28.43
N VAL A 269 7.66 -27.97 -29.50
CA VAL A 269 7.88 -26.63 -30.10
C VAL A 269 7.70 -25.55 -29.03
N LEU A 270 6.58 -25.61 -28.31
CA LEU A 270 6.25 -24.64 -27.28
C LEU A 270 7.26 -24.67 -26.12
N ASN A 271 7.81 -25.82 -25.74
CA ASN A 271 8.81 -25.92 -24.67
C ASN A 271 10.17 -25.38 -25.08
N GLU A 272 10.59 -25.64 -26.31
CA GLU A 272 11.87 -25.16 -26.84
C GLU A 272 11.83 -23.67 -27.21
N MET A 273 10.63 -23.11 -27.38
CA MET A 273 10.46 -21.69 -27.67
C MET A 273 10.91 -20.81 -26.49
N PRO A 274 11.92 -19.92 -26.67
CA PRO A 274 12.39 -19.03 -25.61
C PRO A 274 11.26 -18.14 -25.08
N LEU A 275 11.25 -17.90 -23.77
CA LEU A 275 10.22 -17.08 -23.10
C LEU A 275 10.10 -15.69 -23.74
N ARG A 276 11.22 -15.11 -24.18
CA ARG A 276 11.24 -13.84 -24.92
C ARG A 276 10.45 -13.88 -26.23
N LYS A 277 10.55 -14.97 -26.99
CA LYS A 277 9.84 -15.13 -28.26
C LYS A 277 8.34 -15.24 -28.00
N LYS A 278 7.92 -16.00 -26.97
CA LYS A 278 6.52 -16.09 -26.52
C LYS A 278 5.96 -14.73 -26.10
N ASN A 279 6.71 -13.99 -25.28
CA ASN A 279 6.32 -12.68 -24.81
C ASN A 279 6.25 -11.66 -25.96
N ARG A 280 7.15 -11.74 -26.95
CA ARG A 280 7.15 -10.82 -28.11
C ARG A 280 5.91 -11.00 -28.97
N ILE A 281 5.55 -12.26 -29.25
CA ILE A 281 4.30 -12.55 -29.94
C ILE A 281 3.11 -11.98 -29.17
N THR A 282 3.08 -12.15 -27.84
CA THR A 282 1.97 -11.67 -27.01
C THR A 282 1.90 -10.14 -26.92
N SER A 283 3.04 -9.46 -26.75
CA SER A 283 3.11 -8.01 -26.52
C SER A 283 2.92 -7.17 -27.79
N ASN A 284 3.09 -7.76 -28.97
CA ASN A 284 2.66 -7.16 -30.24
C ASN A 284 1.15 -6.86 -30.25
N TRP A 285 0.37 -7.67 -29.55
CA TRP A 285 -1.09 -7.60 -29.53
C TRP A 285 -1.64 -6.96 -28.24
N ILE A 286 -0.94 -7.12 -27.11
CA ILE A 286 -1.33 -6.51 -25.82
C ILE A 286 -0.11 -5.85 -25.16
N PRO A 287 0.26 -4.62 -25.55
CA PRO A 287 1.52 -3.98 -25.11
C PRO A 287 1.63 -3.72 -23.62
N ILE A 288 0.50 -3.51 -22.94
CA ILE A 288 0.40 -3.21 -21.50
C ILE A 288 0.50 -4.48 -20.65
N LEU A 289 0.32 -5.67 -21.26
CA LEU A 289 0.38 -6.93 -20.54
C LEU A 289 1.74 -7.14 -19.88
N ASP A 290 2.84 -6.71 -20.51
CA ASP A 290 4.20 -6.83 -19.95
C ASP A 290 4.38 -5.92 -18.73
N ASP A 291 3.93 -4.67 -18.77
CA ASP A 291 4.05 -3.74 -17.62
C ASP A 291 3.11 -4.14 -16.46
N ILE A 292 2.02 -4.84 -16.76
CA ILE A 292 1.16 -5.49 -15.75
C ILE A 292 1.82 -6.77 -15.24
N ILE A 293 2.32 -7.64 -16.12
CA ILE A 293 2.97 -8.90 -15.76
C ILE A 293 4.26 -8.63 -14.98
N ASP A 294 5.09 -7.65 -15.35
CA ASP A 294 6.32 -7.30 -14.63
C ASP A 294 6.04 -6.58 -13.30
N ARG A 295 4.95 -5.79 -13.20
CA ARG A 295 4.53 -5.19 -11.92
C ARG A 295 3.85 -6.18 -10.97
N TYR A 296 3.26 -7.26 -11.47
CA TYR A 296 2.47 -8.20 -10.66
C TYR A 296 3.03 -9.63 -10.59
N ASN A 297 3.93 -10.02 -11.49
CA ASN A 297 4.79 -11.20 -11.42
C ASN A 297 6.25 -10.74 -11.34
N GLN A 298 6.99 -11.36 -10.42
CA GLN A 298 8.43 -11.14 -10.29
C GLN A 298 9.10 -11.58 -11.60
N THR A 299 9.63 -10.64 -12.40
CA THR A 299 10.63 -10.95 -13.44
C THR A 299 11.66 -11.88 -12.78
N PRO A 300 12.01 -13.05 -13.37
CA PRO A 300 12.94 -13.97 -12.73
C PRO A 300 14.20 -13.22 -12.32
N SER A 301 14.62 -13.35 -11.06
CA SER A 301 15.84 -12.70 -10.59
C SER A 301 17.02 -13.16 -11.45
N PHE A 302 17.91 -12.23 -11.80
CA PHE A 302 19.15 -12.57 -12.49
C PHE A 302 20.03 -13.40 -11.54
N VAL A 303 20.08 -14.72 -11.74
CA VAL A 303 20.81 -15.65 -10.86
C VAL A 303 21.83 -16.44 -11.67
N LEU A 304 23.09 -16.30 -11.26
CA LEU A 304 24.20 -17.11 -11.75
C LEU A 304 24.43 -18.30 -10.81
N ASN A 305 24.83 -19.44 -11.37
CA ASN A 305 25.25 -20.59 -10.57
C ASN A 305 26.70 -20.41 -10.06
N GLU A 306 27.15 -21.30 -9.18
CA GLU A 306 28.48 -21.17 -8.57
C GLU A 306 29.63 -21.25 -9.58
N LYS A 307 29.50 -22.04 -10.66
CA LYS A 307 30.53 -22.12 -11.71
C LYS A 307 30.63 -20.82 -12.50
N GLU A 308 29.49 -20.21 -12.82
CA GLU A 308 29.42 -18.93 -13.55
C GLU A 308 29.93 -17.77 -12.70
N LYS A 309 29.58 -17.73 -11.40
CA LYS A 309 30.12 -16.73 -10.45
C LYS A 309 31.64 -16.84 -10.34
N ALA A 310 32.17 -18.06 -10.18
CA ALA A 310 33.62 -18.28 -10.12
C ALA A 310 34.31 -17.89 -11.43
N TRP A 311 33.67 -18.15 -12.57
CA TRP A 311 34.19 -17.73 -13.87
C TRP A 311 34.28 -16.21 -13.98
N LEU A 312 33.25 -15.46 -13.59
CA LEU A 312 33.27 -14.00 -13.59
C LEU A 312 34.29 -13.40 -12.63
N LEU A 313 34.50 -14.03 -11.46
CA LEU A 313 35.54 -13.59 -10.51
C LEU A 313 36.95 -13.72 -11.10
N ASN A 314 37.19 -14.77 -11.89
CA ASN A 314 38.47 -15.01 -12.55
C ASN A 314 38.64 -14.24 -13.86
N ASN A 315 37.54 -13.78 -14.46
CA ASN A 315 37.51 -13.05 -15.73
C ASN A 315 36.73 -11.74 -15.53
N PRO A 316 37.34 -10.73 -14.86
CA PRO A 316 36.66 -9.49 -14.51
C PRO A 316 36.35 -8.60 -15.73
N GLU A 317 36.99 -8.86 -16.86
CA GLU A 317 36.73 -8.19 -18.13
C GLU A 317 36.37 -9.21 -19.21
N ILE A 318 35.20 -9.03 -19.83
CA ILE A 318 34.71 -9.81 -20.98
C ILE A 318 34.82 -8.90 -22.20
N LYS A 319 35.76 -9.19 -23.10
CA LYS A 319 35.97 -8.44 -24.33
C LYS A 319 34.99 -8.89 -25.40
N VAL A 320 34.09 -8.01 -25.79
CA VAL A 320 33.07 -8.27 -26.80
C VAL A 320 33.37 -7.43 -28.04
N GLY A 321 33.63 -8.12 -29.15
CA GLY A 321 33.81 -7.50 -30.46
C GLY A 321 32.53 -6.87 -30.99
N ILE A 322 32.61 -5.62 -31.42
CA ILE A 322 31.52 -4.87 -32.07
C ILE A 322 32.04 -4.26 -33.39
N MET A 323 31.16 -4.12 -34.38
CA MET A 323 31.55 -3.48 -35.64
C MET A 323 31.81 -1.99 -35.45
N ASN A 324 32.78 -1.44 -36.19
CA ASN A 324 33.10 -0.01 -36.12
C ASN A 324 32.31 0.86 -37.11
N ALA A 325 31.65 0.27 -38.11
CA ALA A 325 30.98 1.00 -39.19
C ALA A 325 29.71 0.30 -39.72
N TRP A 326 28.82 -0.14 -38.83
CA TRP A 326 27.55 -0.77 -39.22
C TRP A 326 26.32 -0.19 -38.49
N PRO A 327 26.00 1.10 -38.69
CA PRO A 327 24.84 1.71 -38.06
C PRO A 327 23.51 1.17 -38.66
N PRO A 328 22.43 1.06 -37.86
CA PRO A 328 22.34 1.36 -36.44
C PRO A 328 22.71 0.17 -35.54
N MET A 329 23.29 -0.91 -36.09
CA MET A 329 23.60 -2.12 -35.34
C MET A 329 24.73 -1.88 -34.35
N ASP A 330 25.94 -1.61 -34.85
CA ASP A 330 27.13 -1.29 -34.07
C ASP A 330 28.07 -0.41 -34.90
N TYR A 331 28.47 0.75 -34.37
CA TYR A 331 29.40 1.67 -35.02
C TYR A 331 30.12 2.57 -34.01
N ILE A 332 31.18 3.24 -34.47
CA ILE A 332 31.86 4.32 -33.72
C ILE A 332 31.38 5.66 -34.28
N ASP A 333 30.93 6.57 -33.41
CA ASP A 333 30.51 7.91 -33.81
C ASP A 333 31.69 8.87 -34.05
N GLU A 334 31.38 10.11 -34.46
CA GLU A 334 32.38 11.15 -34.74
C GLU A 334 33.21 11.53 -33.50
N GLU A 335 32.66 11.33 -32.30
CA GLU A 335 33.32 11.53 -31.01
C GLU A 335 34.16 10.32 -30.55
N GLY A 336 34.21 9.25 -31.33
CA GLY A 336 34.97 8.04 -31.03
C GLY A 336 34.32 7.10 -30.01
N GLN A 337 33.02 7.28 -29.72
CA GLN A 337 32.26 6.44 -28.80
C GLN A 337 31.52 5.32 -29.54
N PRO A 338 31.46 4.11 -28.96
CA PRO A 338 30.64 3.03 -29.50
C PRO A 338 29.16 3.35 -29.33
N LYS A 339 28.39 3.18 -30.40
CA LYS A 339 26.95 3.39 -30.49
C LYS A 339 26.28 2.29 -31.30
N GLY A 340 25.00 2.06 -31.05
CA GLY A 340 24.18 1.11 -31.80
C GLY A 340 23.32 0.21 -30.92
N ILE A 341 22.45 -0.57 -31.57
CA ILE A 341 21.58 -1.56 -30.95
C ILE A 341 22.38 -2.57 -30.13
N GLY A 342 23.51 -3.07 -30.67
CA GLY A 342 24.35 -4.03 -29.97
C GLY A 342 25.03 -3.40 -28.75
N VAL A 343 25.54 -2.18 -28.88
CA VAL A 343 26.14 -1.43 -27.77
C VAL A 343 25.15 -1.18 -26.61
N ASP A 344 23.93 -0.75 -26.91
CA ASP A 344 22.90 -0.54 -25.88
C ASP A 344 22.48 -1.86 -25.21
N LEU A 345 22.47 -2.96 -25.97
CA LEU A 345 22.25 -4.30 -25.43
C LEU A 345 23.37 -4.69 -24.44
N LEU A 346 24.64 -4.41 -24.77
CA LEU A 346 25.77 -4.66 -23.87
C LEU A 346 25.75 -3.75 -22.64
N TYR A 347 25.22 -2.53 -22.75
CA TYR A 347 24.98 -1.67 -21.59
C TYR A 347 24.02 -2.33 -20.58
N LEU A 348 22.96 -2.96 -21.07
CA LEU A 348 22.03 -3.73 -20.23
C LEU A 348 22.66 -5.01 -19.66
N PHE A 349 23.60 -5.64 -20.38
CA PHE A 349 24.39 -6.75 -19.82
C PHE A 349 25.27 -6.26 -18.68
N ASN A 350 25.91 -5.11 -18.84
CA ASN A 350 26.77 -4.52 -17.80
C ASN A 350 26.02 -4.21 -16.51
N LYS A 351 24.74 -3.82 -16.58
CA LYS A 351 23.88 -3.67 -15.37
C LYS A 351 23.69 -4.97 -14.60
N ARG A 352 23.70 -6.12 -15.27
CA ARG A 352 23.48 -7.45 -14.69
C ARG A 352 24.79 -8.13 -14.29
N LEU A 353 25.85 -7.87 -15.05
CA LEU A 353 27.18 -8.47 -14.90
C LEU A 353 28.18 -7.54 -14.16
N ASN A 354 27.67 -6.54 -13.43
CA ASN A 354 28.47 -5.59 -12.64
C ASN A 354 29.63 -4.92 -13.42
N GLY A 355 29.37 -4.52 -14.67
CA GLY A 355 30.34 -3.76 -15.47
C GLY A 355 31.47 -4.59 -16.12
N ALA A 356 31.37 -5.93 -16.11
CA ALA A 356 32.39 -6.82 -16.65
C ALA A 356 32.57 -6.73 -18.18
N VAL A 357 31.56 -6.30 -18.93
CA VAL A 357 31.60 -6.27 -20.41
C VAL A 357 32.34 -5.04 -20.91
N LYS A 358 33.33 -5.25 -21.79
CA LYS A 358 34.11 -4.23 -22.50
C LYS A 358 33.98 -4.42 -24.01
N THR A 359 33.67 -3.34 -24.72
CA THR A 359 33.54 -3.35 -26.18
C THR A 359 34.90 -3.23 -26.88
N VAL A 360 35.13 -4.02 -27.92
CA VAL A 360 36.31 -3.97 -28.79
C VAL A 360 35.86 -3.67 -30.22
N PRO A 361 35.97 -2.42 -30.70
CA PRO A 361 35.55 -2.08 -32.05
C PRO A 361 36.55 -2.58 -33.10
N GLY A 362 36.05 -3.06 -34.24
CA GLY A 362 36.89 -3.50 -35.35
C GLY A 362 36.12 -3.82 -36.63
N ASN A 363 36.84 -4.16 -37.69
CA ASN A 363 36.25 -4.71 -38.91
C ASN A 363 35.78 -6.16 -38.64
N TRP A 364 34.61 -6.52 -39.15
CA TRP A 364 33.96 -7.81 -38.88
C TRP A 364 34.85 -9.03 -39.17
N GLY A 365 35.56 -9.07 -40.30
CA GLY A 365 36.43 -10.19 -40.66
C GLY A 365 37.62 -10.34 -39.70
N VAL A 366 38.19 -9.21 -39.26
CA VAL A 366 39.27 -9.19 -38.27
C VAL A 366 38.77 -9.66 -36.92
N LEU A 367 37.62 -9.17 -36.46
CA LEU A 367 37.03 -9.56 -35.17
C LEU A 367 36.72 -11.05 -35.11
N LEU A 368 36.25 -11.65 -36.21
CA LEU A 368 36.02 -13.10 -36.26
C LEU A 368 37.33 -13.89 -36.05
N GLU A 369 38.42 -13.50 -36.70
CA GLU A 369 39.71 -14.14 -36.51
C GLU A 369 40.29 -13.89 -35.10
N GLN A 370 40.07 -12.71 -34.54
CA GLN A 370 40.43 -12.42 -33.14
C GLN A 370 39.66 -13.29 -32.16
N LEU A 371 38.36 -13.53 -32.38
CA LEU A 371 37.58 -14.45 -31.57
C LEU A 371 38.14 -15.87 -31.66
N LYS A 372 38.44 -16.36 -32.87
CA LYS A 372 39.02 -17.69 -33.07
C LYS A 372 40.37 -17.86 -32.38
N ARG A 373 41.22 -16.82 -32.40
CA ARG A 373 42.52 -16.81 -31.71
C ARG A 373 42.42 -16.59 -30.20
N GLY A 374 41.25 -16.18 -29.69
CA GLY A 374 41.02 -15.87 -28.26
C GLY A 374 41.58 -14.51 -27.83
N GLU A 375 41.75 -13.57 -28.76
CA GLU A 375 42.13 -12.18 -28.45
C GLU A 375 40.93 -11.37 -27.91
N ILE A 376 39.71 -11.77 -28.29
CA ILE A 376 38.43 -11.32 -27.74
C ILE A 376 37.61 -12.54 -27.26
N ASP A 377 36.72 -12.33 -26.30
CA ASP A 377 35.98 -13.40 -25.63
C ASP A 377 34.64 -13.72 -26.30
N ALA A 378 34.01 -12.71 -26.90
CA ALA A 378 32.76 -12.85 -27.64
C ALA A 378 32.70 -11.90 -28.85
N LEU A 379 31.83 -12.20 -29.81
CA LEU A 379 31.57 -11.37 -31.00
C LEU A 379 30.07 -11.17 -31.19
N MET A 380 29.65 -9.92 -31.36
CA MET A 380 28.26 -9.56 -31.67
C MET A 380 27.94 -9.68 -33.16
N ASP A 381 26.65 -9.54 -33.49
CA ASP A 381 26.16 -9.37 -34.86
C ASP A 381 26.54 -10.49 -35.82
N ILE A 382 26.66 -11.71 -35.30
CA ILE A 382 27.07 -12.89 -36.06
C ILE A 382 25.89 -13.81 -36.35
N THR A 383 25.65 -14.07 -37.64
CA THR A 383 24.64 -15.03 -38.10
C THR A 383 25.09 -16.48 -37.87
N PRO A 384 24.32 -17.27 -37.09
CA PRO A 384 24.63 -18.69 -36.90
C PRO A 384 24.51 -19.46 -38.23
N SER A 385 25.51 -20.27 -38.55
CA SER A 385 25.49 -21.20 -39.70
C SER A 385 25.97 -22.58 -39.27
N ALA A 386 25.65 -23.62 -40.07
CA ALA A 386 26.12 -24.98 -39.81
C ALA A 386 27.66 -25.02 -39.68
N THR A 387 28.37 -24.37 -40.60
CA THR A 387 29.84 -24.30 -40.60
C THR A 387 30.41 -23.58 -39.39
N ARG A 388 29.81 -22.46 -38.95
CA ARG A 388 30.31 -21.71 -37.78
C ARG A 388 30.05 -22.42 -36.46
N ARG A 389 29.01 -23.25 -36.38
CA ARG A 389 28.69 -24.04 -35.16
C ARG A 389 29.69 -25.16 -34.88
N GLU A 390 30.58 -25.49 -35.82
CA GLU A 390 31.68 -26.43 -35.59
C GLU A 390 32.73 -25.82 -34.63
N GLU A 391 32.95 -24.50 -34.70
CA GLU A 391 34.00 -23.79 -33.95
C GLU A 391 33.46 -22.85 -32.85
N LEU A 392 32.19 -22.43 -32.94
CA LEU A 392 31.60 -21.40 -32.09
C LEU A 392 30.27 -21.83 -31.45
N LEU A 393 30.01 -21.32 -30.25
CA LEU A 393 28.72 -21.39 -29.56
C LEU A 393 27.99 -20.06 -29.68
N PHE A 394 26.67 -20.10 -29.81
CA PHE A 394 25.84 -18.92 -30.05
C PHE A 394 24.82 -18.74 -28.94
N THR A 395 24.51 -17.49 -28.60
CA THR A 395 23.26 -17.17 -27.89
C THR A 395 22.07 -17.37 -28.82
N THR A 396 20.87 -17.34 -28.26
CA THR A 396 19.66 -17.06 -29.04
C THR A 396 19.82 -15.71 -29.78
N PRO A 397 19.29 -15.58 -31.01
CA PRO A 397 19.35 -14.32 -31.74
C PRO A 397 18.58 -13.22 -31.01
N TYR A 398 19.21 -12.06 -30.83
CA TYR A 398 18.57 -10.90 -30.19
C TYR A 398 17.86 -10.00 -31.20
N LEU A 399 18.21 -10.07 -32.49
CA LEU A 399 17.59 -9.29 -33.56
C LEU A 399 17.51 -10.12 -34.84
N ASN A 400 16.41 -10.00 -35.58
CA ASN A 400 16.27 -10.58 -36.92
C ASN A 400 15.75 -9.49 -37.87
N VAL A 401 16.53 -9.16 -38.89
CA VAL A 401 16.18 -8.09 -39.85
C VAL A 401 16.16 -8.68 -41.26
N PRO A 402 15.06 -8.52 -42.02
CA PRO A 402 14.99 -9.02 -43.39
C PRO A 402 15.98 -8.28 -44.30
N HIS A 403 16.46 -8.98 -45.33
CA HIS A 403 17.14 -8.32 -46.44
C HIS A 403 16.11 -7.82 -47.46
N VAL A 404 16.40 -6.66 -48.05
CA VAL A 404 15.48 -5.99 -48.98
C VAL A 404 16.28 -5.40 -50.14
N ILE A 405 15.65 -5.34 -51.31
CA ILE A 405 16.20 -4.71 -52.50
C ILE A 405 15.95 -3.19 -52.41
N PHE A 406 16.96 -2.39 -52.71
CA PHE A 406 16.86 -0.94 -52.87
C PHE A 406 17.37 -0.57 -54.25
N ALA A 407 16.60 0.25 -54.97
CA ALA A 407 17.00 0.71 -56.30
C ALA A 407 16.66 2.20 -56.45
N HIS A 408 17.20 2.83 -57.50
CA HIS A 408 16.83 4.21 -57.83
C HIS A 408 15.33 4.30 -58.11
N LYS A 409 14.67 5.40 -57.70
CA LYS A 409 13.22 5.63 -57.89
C LYS A 409 12.73 5.62 -59.35
N ASP A 410 13.66 5.69 -60.30
CA ASP A 410 13.36 5.67 -61.74
C ASP A 410 13.42 4.25 -62.32
N SER A 411 13.90 3.29 -61.53
CA SER A 411 14.04 1.89 -61.94
C SER A 411 12.70 1.17 -61.92
N SER A 412 12.58 0.16 -62.77
CA SER A 412 11.46 -0.80 -62.70
C SER A 412 11.44 -1.49 -61.34
N TYR A 413 10.26 -1.76 -60.80
CA TYR A 413 10.12 -2.48 -59.53
C TYR A 413 10.74 -3.88 -59.63
N PHE A 414 11.49 -4.29 -58.61
CA PHE A 414 12.12 -5.60 -58.50
C PHE A 414 11.43 -6.32 -57.34
N GLU A 415 10.69 -7.39 -57.60
CA GLU A 415 9.92 -8.11 -56.59
C GLU A 415 10.79 -9.13 -55.85
N ASN A 416 11.74 -9.76 -56.54
CA ASN A 416 12.57 -10.84 -56.00
C ASN A 416 13.97 -10.85 -56.64
N LEU A 417 14.76 -11.90 -56.34
CA LEU A 417 16.13 -12.05 -56.87
C LEU A 417 16.19 -12.38 -58.37
N ASP A 418 15.16 -13.03 -58.91
CA ASP A 418 15.13 -13.43 -60.33
C ASP A 418 15.05 -12.19 -61.24
N ASP A 419 14.38 -11.12 -60.78
CA ASP A 419 14.31 -9.84 -61.50
C ASP A 419 15.67 -9.12 -61.60
N LEU A 420 16.66 -9.55 -60.82
CA LEU A 420 18.01 -8.99 -60.78
C LEU A 420 19.02 -9.78 -61.62
N GLU A 421 18.61 -10.84 -62.32
CA GLU A 421 19.50 -11.58 -63.21
C GLU A 421 20.10 -10.67 -64.31
N GLY A 422 21.42 -10.73 -64.48
CA GLY A 422 22.16 -9.89 -65.43
C GLY A 422 22.39 -8.44 -64.99
N ARG A 423 21.78 -8.00 -63.88
CA ARG A 423 21.95 -6.68 -63.26
C ARG A 423 23.18 -6.61 -62.38
N THR A 424 23.67 -5.40 -62.16
CA THR A 424 24.78 -5.12 -61.24
C THR A 424 24.23 -4.74 -59.87
N VAL A 425 24.60 -5.49 -58.84
CA VAL A 425 24.07 -5.34 -57.48
C VAL A 425 25.19 -4.99 -56.51
N ALA A 426 25.01 -3.91 -55.74
CA ALA A 426 25.90 -3.54 -54.64
C ALA A 426 25.60 -4.36 -53.38
N LEU A 427 26.67 -4.80 -52.72
CA LEU A 427 26.67 -5.53 -51.45
C LEU A 427 27.85 -5.06 -50.59
N GLU A 428 27.75 -5.21 -49.27
CA GLU A 428 28.87 -4.96 -48.37
C GLU A 428 29.99 -6.01 -48.52
N GLU A 429 31.24 -5.58 -48.40
CA GLU A 429 32.42 -6.45 -48.36
C GLU A 429 32.38 -7.38 -47.14
N ASP A 430 32.83 -8.64 -47.33
CA ASP A 430 32.97 -9.67 -46.29
C ASP A 430 31.68 -10.09 -45.55
N PHE A 431 30.51 -9.62 -45.99
CA PHE A 431 29.23 -10.00 -45.40
C PHE A 431 28.76 -11.37 -45.89
N PHE A 432 28.07 -12.12 -45.03
CA PHE A 432 27.54 -13.46 -45.34
C PHE A 432 26.69 -13.48 -46.62
N LEU A 433 25.89 -12.44 -46.84
CA LEU A 433 25.01 -12.32 -48.00
C LEU A 433 25.77 -12.30 -49.32
N SER A 434 26.93 -11.64 -49.38
CA SER A 434 27.74 -11.53 -50.61
C SER A 434 28.16 -12.91 -51.12
N ASN A 435 28.66 -13.77 -50.23
CA ASN A 435 29.10 -15.11 -50.56
C ASN A 435 27.94 -16.05 -50.92
N GLN A 436 26.77 -15.90 -50.29
CA GLN A 436 25.58 -16.67 -50.64
C GLN A 436 25.02 -16.28 -52.00
N LEU A 437 24.91 -14.98 -52.28
CA LEU A 437 24.33 -14.48 -53.53
C LEU A 437 25.15 -14.93 -54.74
N VAL A 438 26.48 -14.79 -54.67
CA VAL A 438 27.39 -15.25 -55.73
C VAL A 438 27.28 -16.75 -55.98
N LYS A 439 27.07 -17.55 -54.92
CA LYS A 439 26.96 -19.01 -55.03
C LYS A 439 25.62 -19.47 -55.60
N ASN A 440 24.52 -18.86 -55.17
CA ASN A 440 23.17 -19.31 -55.49
C ASN A 440 22.59 -18.64 -56.74
N HIS A 441 23.00 -17.40 -57.06
CA HIS A 441 22.52 -16.63 -58.20
C HIS A 441 23.70 -16.08 -59.04
N PRO A 442 24.42 -16.95 -59.76
CA PRO A 442 25.66 -16.58 -60.47
C PRO A 442 25.45 -15.60 -61.63
N LEU A 443 24.21 -15.39 -62.06
CA LEU A 443 23.84 -14.45 -63.12
C LEU A 443 23.75 -12.99 -62.62
N ILE A 444 23.71 -12.76 -61.30
CA ILE A 444 23.73 -11.42 -60.71
C ILE A 444 25.18 -10.94 -60.61
N LYS A 445 25.48 -9.76 -61.15
CA LYS A 445 26.83 -9.18 -61.12
C LYS A 445 27.05 -8.43 -59.81
N VAL A 446 27.62 -9.10 -58.82
CA VAL A 446 27.90 -8.50 -57.51
C VAL A 446 29.10 -7.56 -57.56
N LYS A 447 28.95 -6.36 -56.98
CA LYS A 447 30.05 -5.42 -56.71
C LYS A 447 30.08 -5.09 -55.23
N SER A 448 31.21 -5.31 -54.59
CA SER A 448 31.36 -5.13 -53.15
C SER A 448 31.78 -3.69 -52.80
N TYR A 449 31.31 -3.22 -51.65
CA TYR A 449 31.58 -1.88 -51.11
C TYR A 449 31.93 -1.96 -49.61
N PRO A 450 32.81 -1.08 -49.08
CA PRO A 450 33.25 -1.16 -47.69
C PRO A 450 32.15 -0.90 -46.65
N THR A 451 31.16 -0.06 -46.99
CA THR A 451 30.07 0.32 -46.09
C THR A 451 28.71 0.30 -46.79
N THR A 452 27.63 0.21 -46.01
CA THR A 452 26.25 0.39 -46.51
C THR A 452 26.05 1.76 -47.17
N SER A 453 26.72 2.80 -46.67
CA SER A 453 26.72 4.15 -47.25
C SER A 453 27.31 4.16 -48.66
N ASP A 454 28.51 3.61 -48.84
CA ASP A 454 29.17 3.54 -50.16
C ASP A 454 28.34 2.71 -51.16
N ALA A 455 27.71 1.63 -50.69
CA ALA A 455 26.86 0.78 -51.50
C ALA A 455 25.59 1.51 -51.99
N LEU A 456 24.93 2.26 -51.11
CA LEU A 456 23.75 3.06 -51.46
C LEU A 456 24.10 4.28 -52.31
N ASP A 457 25.22 4.94 -52.06
CA ASP A 457 25.71 6.05 -52.89
C ASP A 457 25.99 5.60 -54.34
N ALA A 458 26.46 4.37 -54.54
CA ALA A 458 26.60 3.80 -55.87
C ALA A 458 25.24 3.62 -56.61
N VAL A 459 24.17 3.29 -55.88
CA VAL A 459 22.80 3.23 -56.42
C VAL A 459 22.29 4.64 -56.75
N THR A 460 22.49 5.60 -55.84
CA THR A 460 22.17 7.03 -56.04
C THR A 460 22.83 7.58 -57.31
N LYS A 461 24.09 7.20 -57.56
CA LYS A 461 24.87 7.61 -58.74
C LYS A 461 24.61 6.76 -59.99
N LYS A 462 23.66 5.81 -59.94
CA LYS A 462 23.36 4.85 -61.03
C LYS A 462 24.58 4.09 -61.55
N GLN A 463 25.57 3.83 -60.69
CA GLN A 463 26.76 3.02 -61.01
C GLN A 463 26.47 1.51 -60.90
N VAL A 464 25.43 1.16 -60.15
CA VAL A 464 24.86 -0.18 -60.01
C VAL A 464 23.34 -0.07 -60.18
N ASP A 465 22.68 -1.17 -60.51
CA ASP A 465 21.23 -1.21 -60.74
C ASP A 465 20.44 -1.25 -59.40
N ALA A 466 20.96 -1.94 -58.40
CA ALA A 466 20.33 -2.10 -57.09
C ALA A 466 21.36 -2.35 -55.97
N TYR A 467 20.95 -2.19 -54.72
CA TYR A 467 21.61 -2.65 -53.51
C TYR A 467 20.72 -3.69 -52.83
N ILE A 468 21.30 -4.75 -52.26
CA ILE A 468 20.58 -5.71 -51.43
C ILE A 468 21.26 -5.73 -50.08
N GLY A 469 20.50 -5.56 -49.00
CA GLY A 469 21.07 -5.77 -47.67
C GLY A 469 20.08 -5.56 -46.55
N ASN A 470 20.62 -5.40 -45.34
CA ASN A 470 19.87 -5.31 -44.10
C ASN A 470 18.95 -4.08 -44.12
N ARG A 471 17.63 -4.31 -44.01
CA ARG A 471 16.63 -3.23 -44.08
C ARG A 471 16.88 -2.12 -43.06
N ALA A 472 17.29 -2.46 -41.84
CA ALA A 472 17.50 -1.48 -40.78
C ALA A 472 18.73 -0.60 -41.05
N ALA A 473 19.85 -1.20 -41.47
CA ALA A 473 21.04 -0.43 -41.88
C ALA A 473 20.73 0.48 -43.07
N ALA A 474 20.13 -0.07 -44.13
CA ALA A 474 19.86 0.67 -45.35
C ALA A 474 18.92 1.86 -45.09
N MET A 475 17.82 1.63 -44.36
CA MET A 475 16.88 2.69 -44.01
C MET A 475 17.49 3.74 -43.08
N TYR A 476 18.38 3.34 -42.16
CA TYR A 476 19.10 4.29 -41.31
C TYR A 476 20.00 5.20 -42.13
N VAL A 477 20.80 4.64 -43.04
CA VAL A 477 21.69 5.40 -43.93
C VAL A 477 20.88 6.31 -44.86
N ILE A 478 19.86 5.79 -45.54
CA ILE A 478 18.96 6.57 -46.41
C ILE A 478 18.38 7.76 -45.65
N ARG A 479 17.95 7.57 -44.40
CA ARG A 479 17.40 8.63 -43.56
C ARG A 479 18.45 9.64 -43.11
N ASN A 480 19.59 9.18 -42.60
CA ASN A 480 20.61 10.05 -42.01
C ASN A 480 21.39 10.85 -43.06
N GLU A 481 21.60 10.28 -44.24
CA GLU A 481 22.27 10.93 -45.37
C GLU A 481 21.30 11.67 -46.30
N LEU A 482 20.01 11.70 -45.95
CA LEU A 482 18.94 12.39 -46.70
C LEU A 482 18.84 11.94 -48.17
N ILE A 483 19.04 10.65 -48.43
CA ILE A 483 18.95 10.07 -49.77
C ILE A 483 17.48 9.99 -50.18
N ASP A 484 17.07 10.80 -51.16
CA ASP A 484 15.68 10.93 -51.58
C ASP A 484 15.37 10.25 -52.92
N ASN A 485 16.37 9.75 -53.64
CA ASN A 485 16.24 9.16 -54.97
C ASN A 485 16.32 7.63 -54.99
N ILE A 486 16.29 6.98 -53.82
CA ILE A 486 16.22 5.53 -53.65
C ILE A 486 14.83 5.11 -53.14
N SER A 487 14.32 3.99 -53.63
CA SER A 487 13.10 3.33 -53.15
C SER A 487 13.37 1.92 -52.69
N GLN A 488 12.64 1.50 -51.66
CA GLN A 488 12.58 0.11 -51.20
C GLN A 488 11.74 -0.72 -52.19
N HIS A 489 12.30 -1.82 -52.67
CA HIS A 489 11.69 -2.79 -53.59
C HIS A 489 11.28 -4.06 -52.81
N GLY A 490 11.28 -5.22 -53.45
CA GLY A 490 10.88 -6.50 -52.88
C GLY A 490 11.71 -6.94 -51.68
N LYS A 491 11.03 -7.60 -50.72
CA LYS A 491 11.65 -8.24 -49.56
C LYS A 491 12.12 -9.64 -49.97
N LEU A 492 13.31 -10.03 -49.52
CA LEU A 492 13.82 -11.37 -49.74
C LEU A 492 13.35 -12.31 -48.62
N ASP A 493 12.61 -13.35 -48.98
CA ASP A 493 12.14 -14.34 -48.02
C ASP A 493 13.20 -15.39 -47.67
N GLU A 494 14.17 -15.60 -48.55
CA GLU A 494 15.22 -16.62 -48.39
C GLU A 494 16.39 -16.18 -47.50
N THR A 495 16.55 -14.87 -47.24
CA THR A 495 17.72 -14.35 -46.50
C THR A 495 17.35 -13.28 -45.49
N SER A 496 17.95 -13.35 -44.30
CA SER A 496 17.83 -12.32 -43.26
C SER A 496 19.09 -12.22 -42.41
N SER A 497 19.31 -11.06 -41.81
CA SER A 497 20.34 -10.85 -40.79
C SER A 497 19.82 -11.37 -39.45
N ILE A 498 20.28 -12.56 -39.03
CA ILE A 498 19.96 -13.15 -37.74
C ILE A 498 21.12 -12.81 -36.79
N ASN A 499 20.97 -11.78 -35.97
CA ASN A 499 22.06 -11.28 -35.13
C ASN A 499 22.05 -12.00 -33.77
N ALA A 500 23.13 -12.72 -33.48
CA ALA A 500 23.39 -13.40 -32.22
C ALA A 500 24.78 -13.00 -31.68
N ILE A 501 25.09 -13.43 -30.46
CA ILE A 501 26.44 -13.30 -29.88
C ILE A 501 27.12 -14.67 -29.97
N ALA A 502 28.33 -14.72 -30.51
CA ALA A 502 29.14 -15.93 -30.53
C ALA A 502 30.27 -15.89 -29.50
N VAL A 503 30.61 -17.06 -28.99
CA VAL A 503 31.81 -17.32 -28.19
C VAL A 503 32.50 -18.57 -28.73
N ARG A 504 33.75 -18.80 -28.35
CA ARG A 504 34.46 -20.03 -28.71
C ARG A 504 33.81 -21.27 -28.07
N ASN A 505 33.85 -22.39 -28.77
CA ASN A 505 33.26 -23.64 -28.29
C ASN A 505 33.91 -24.24 -27.03
N ASP A 506 35.14 -23.83 -26.71
CA ASP A 506 35.84 -24.21 -25.49
C ASP A 506 35.44 -23.38 -24.26
N ASN A 507 34.56 -22.38 -24.43
CA ASN A 507 34.03 -21.56 -23.33
C ASN A 507 32.48 -21.59 -23.24
N PRO A 508 31.88 -22.75 -22.92
CA PRO A 508 30.43 -22.86 -22.75
C PRO A 508 29.90 -22.10 -21.54
N VAL A 509 30.75 -21.82 -20.54
CA VAL A 509 30.35 -21.06 -19.33
C VAL A 509 30.05 -19.61 -19.69
N LEU A 510 30.89 -18.97 -20.50
CA LEU A 510 30.63 -17.60 -20.98
C LEU A 510 29.37 -17.54 -21.85
N GLN A 511 29.15 -18.52 -22.73
CA GLN A 511 27.91 -18.58 -23.52
C GLN A 511 26.68 -18.59 -22.60
N ALA A 512 26.69 -19.41 -21.54
CA ALA A 512 25.60 -19.51 -20.60
C ALA A 512 25.37 -18.20 -19.81
N ILE A 513 26.45 -17.52 -19.42
CA ILE A 513 26.37 -16.20 -18.75
C ILE A 513 25.72 -15.16 -19.67
N LEU A 514 26.20 -15.06 -20.91
CA LEU A 514 25.66 -14.13 -21.90
C LEU A 514 24.22 -14.47 -22.27
N GLN A 515 23.87 -15.76 -22.36
CA GLN A 515 22.50 -16.21 -22.58
C GLN A 515 21.59 -15.83 -21.40
N LYS A 516 22.02 -15.98 -20.14
CA LYS A 516 21.25 -15.54 -18.97
C LYS A 516 21.06 -14.03 -18.91
N ALA A 517 22.10 -13.26 -19.25
CA ALA A 517 21.98 -11.80 -19.39
C ALA A 517 20.98 -11.47 -20.52
N LEU A 518 21.07 -12.19 -21.63
CA LEU A 518 20.10 -12.20 -22.73
C LEU A 518 18.83 -13.00 -22.46
N ASP A 519 18.51 -13.42 -21.25
CA ASP A 519 17.15 -13.86 -20.92
C ASP A 519 16.49 -12.88 -19.97
N ASN A 520 17.31 -12.17 -19.18
CA ASN A 520 16.87 -11.23 -18.16
C ASN A 520 16.59 -9.79 -18.63
N ILE A 521 17.01 -9.40 -19.84
CA ILE A 521 16.47 -8.19 -20.50
C ILE A 521 14.99 -8.38 -20.84
N SER A 522 14.18 -7.44 -20.37
CA SER A 522 12.73 -7.36 -20.63
C SER A 522 12.44 -6.90 -22.07
N LEU A 523 11.23 -7.20 -22.56
CA LEU A 523 10.80 -6.72 -23.87
C LEU A 523 10.58 -5.21 -23.91
N SER A 524 10.31 -4.57 -22.77
CA SER A 524 10.22 -3.11 -22.67
C SER A 524 11.60 -2.48 -22.86
N GLU A 525 12.64 -2.97 -22.16
CA GLU A 525 14.03 -2.56 -22.37
C GLU A 525 14.46 -2.79 -23.84
N GLN A 526 14.15 -3.96 -24.41
CA GLN A 526 14.48 -4.25 -25.82
C GLN A 526 13.72 -3.33 -26.80
N ARG A 527 12.43 -3.06 -26.55
CA ARG A 527 11.64 -2.13 -27.36
C ARG A 527 12.18 -0.70 -27.28
N VAL A 528 12.65 -0.25 -26.12
CA VAL A 528 13.28 1.06 -25.98
C VAL A 528 14.50 1.18 -26.89
N ILE A 529 15.39 0.17 -26.87
CA ILE A 529 16.58 0.12 -27.74
C ILE A 529 16.17 0.10 -29.22
N LEU A 530 15.31 -0.84 -29.62
CA LEU A 530 14.91 -0.98 -31.03
C LEU A 530 14.14 0.24 -31.54
N LYS A 531 13.29 0.85 -30.71
CA LYS A 531 12.59 2.08 -31.04
C LYS A 531 13.57 3.23 -31.27
N TYR A 532 14.54 3.42 -30.38
CA TYR A 532 15.54 4.47 -30.54
C TYR A 532 16.39 4.31 -31.82
N TRP A 533 16.73 3.08 -32.19
CA TRP A 533 17.66 2.86 -33.31
C TRP A 533 16.98 2.61 -34.67
N VAL A 534 15.89 1.85 -34.68
CA VAL A 534 15.20 1.41 -35.90
C VAL A 534 14.01 2.32 -36.24
N GLU A 535 13.34 2.83 -35.21
CA GLU A 535 12.16 3.68 -35.38
C GLU A 535 12.49 5.18 -35.25
N ASP A 536 13.53 5.59 -34.51
CA ASP A 536 13.69 7.01 -34.15
C ASP A 536 15.08 7.45 -33.60
N PRO A 537 16.10 7.80 -34.44
CA PRO A 537 17.26 8.52 -33.92
C PRO A 537 17.04 10.04 -33.88
N GLN A 538 16.17 10.58 -34.75
CA GLN A 538 15.66 11.95 -34.74
C GLN A 538 14.32 12.06 -35.51
N ARG A 539 13.17 11.92 -34.83
CA ARG A 539 11.91 12.60 -35.19
C ARG A 539 12.06 14.11 -34.93
N LYS A 540 13.17 14.70 -35.39
CA LYS A 540 13.16 16.13 -35.67
C LYS A 540 12.15 16.32 -36.77
N LEU A 541 11.18 17.18 -36.51
CA LEU A 541 10.31 17.68 -37.55
C LEU A 541 11.20 18.30 -38.66
N LEU A 542 11.39 17.57 -39.76
CA LEU A 542 12.20 18.00 -40.90
C LEU A 542 11.35 18.88 -41.80
N LEU A 543 11.46 20.18 -41.56
CA LEU A 543 10.84 21.22 -42.37
C LEU A 543 11.78 21.65 -43.50
N SER A 544 11.24 21.76 -44.72
CA SER A 544 11.92 22.38 -45.85
C SER A 544 12.25 23.84 -45.57
N SER A 545 13.12 24.43 -46.39
CA SER A 545 13.44 25.85 -46.26
C SER A 545 12.22 26.75 -46.49
N GLU A 546 11.31 26.37 -47.40
CA GLU A 546 10.03 27.06 -47.62
C GLU A 546 9.11 26.92 -46.40
N GLU A 547 8.98 25.72 -45.83
CA GLU A 547 8.13 25.45 -44.66
C GLU A 547 8.57 26.23 -43.42
N ARG A 548 9.89 26.30 -43.17
CA ARG A 548 10.44 27.11 -42.07
C ARG A 548 10.20 28.60 -42.27
N THR A 549 10.27 29.06 -43.52
CA THR A 549 9.98 30.46 -43.86
C THR A 549 8.50 30.78 -43.65
N TRP A 550 7.62 29.84 -44.04
CA TRP A 550 6.19 29.95 -43.81
C TRP A 550 5.85 30.09 -42.32
N LEU A 551 6.41 29.23 -41.46
CA LEU A 551 6.17 29.30 -40.00
C LEU A 551 6.69 30.60 -39.38
N LYS A 552 7.83 31.12 -39.85
CA LYS A 552 8.35 32.42 -39.40
C LYS A 552 7.44 33.58 -39.81
N ALA A 553 6.80 33.49 -40.97
CA ALA A 553 5.85 34.49 -41.45
C ALA A 553 4.49 34.40 -40.72
N HIS A 554 4.15 33.24 -40.17
CA HIS A 554 2.89 32.97 -39.45
C HIS A 554 3.16 32.46 -38.03
N PRO A 555 3.71 33.30 -37.13
CA PRO A 555 4.09 32.88 -35.78
C PRO A 555 2.89 32.61 -34.87
N VAL A 556 1.68 33.06 -35.25
CA VAL A 556 0.43 32.87 -34.51
C VAL A 556 -0.60 32.25 -35.43
N ILE A 557 -1.20 31.14 -34.99
CA ILE A 557 -2.25 30.41 -35.70
C ILE A 557 -3.52 30.47 -34.84
N ARG A 558 -4.62 31.01 -35.38
CA ARG A 558 -5.88 31.16 -34.64
C ARG A 558 -6.68 29.86 -34.72
N VAL A 559 -7.02 29.30 -33.56
CA VAL A 559 -7.60 27.97 -33.44
C VAL A 559 -9.04 28.05 -32.97
N ALA A 560 -9.93 27.46 -33.76
CA ALA A 560 -11.30 27.13 -33.41
C ALA A 560 -11.33 25.88 -32.54
N ALA A 561 -11.84 26.03 -31.32
CA ALA A 561 -12.08 24.95 -30.37
C ALA A 561 -13.52 25.00 -29.86
N ASP A 562 -14.05 23.84 -29.46
CA ASP A 562 -15.27 23.72 -28.67
C ASP A 562 -14.94 23.86 -27.18
N LEU A 563 -15.55 24.83 -26.50
CA LEU A 563 -15.28 25.10 -25.08
C LEU A 563 -16.02 24.14 -24.13
N GLU A 564 -17.01 23.39 -24.63
CA GLU A 564 -17.85 22.48 -23.85
C GLU A 564 -17.73 21.01 -24.33
N PHE A 565 -16.54 20.60 -24.76
CA PHE A 565 -16.29 19.26 -25.31
C PHE A 565 -15.31 18.40 -24.48
N PRO A 566 -15.53 18.22 -23.16
CA PRO A 566 -14.61 17.47 -22.32
C PRO A 566 -14.68 15.94 -22.59
N PRO A 567 -13.56 15.19 -22.49
CA PRO A 567 -12.20 15.63 -22.17
C PRO A 567 -11.38 15.98 -23.43
N ILE A 568 -12.01 16.25 -24.57
CA ILE A 568 -11.32 16.49 -25.84
C ILE A 568 -10.73 17.89 -25.87
N GLU A 569 -11.56 18.89 -25.64
CA GLU A 569 -11.19 20.29 -25.49
C GLU A 569 -12.30 20.98 -24.70
N TYR A 570 -11.90 21.67 -23.63
CA TYR A 570 -12.83 22.39 -22.77
C TYR A 570 -12.08 23.40 -21.91
N VAL A 571 -12.83 24.27 -21.24
CA VAL A 571 -12.29 25.22 -20.27
C VAL A 571 -12.71 24.78 -18.88
N ASP A 572 -11.76 24.72 -17.94
CA ASP A 572 -12.06 24.40 -16.54
C ASP A 572 -12.59 25.60 -15.76
N GLU A 573 -12.99 25.37 -14.49
CA GLU A 573 -13.54 26.41 -13.60
C GLU A 573 -12.60 27.62 -13.39
N ASN A 574 -11.29 27.45 -13.64
CA ASN A 574 -10.29 28.50 -13.49
C ASN A 574 -10.02 29.26 -14.81
N GLY A 575 -10.75 28.95 -15.89
CA GLY A 575 -10.55 29.56 -17.20
C GLY A 575 -9.35 29.00 -17.98
N VAL A 576 -8.84 27.82 -17.60
CA VAL A 576 -7.69 27.18 -18.26
C VAL A 576 -8.18 26.15 -19.28
N PHE A 577 -7.66 26.23 -20.50
CA PHE A 577 -7.92 25.23 -21.55
C PHE A 577 -7.30 23.88 -21.20
N LYS A 578 -8.12 22.84 -21.30
CA LYS A 578 -7.76 21.46 -20.98
C LYS A 578 -8.34 20.51 -22.03
N GLY A 579 -7.69 19.36 -22.16
CA GLY A 579 -8.18 18.26 -22.99
C GLY A 579 -7.13 17.68 -23.91
N VAL A 580 -7.50 16.57 -24.56
CA VAL A 580 -6.66 15.81 -25.49
C VAL A 580 -6.15 16.69 -26.63
N ALA A 581 -7.03 17.46 -27.27
CA ALA A 581 -6.67 18.33 -28.38
C ALA A 581 -5.70 19.43 -27.93
N ILE A 582 -5.89 19.96 -26.71
CA ILE A 582 -5.03 21.00 -26.12
C ILE A 582 -3.61 20.48 -25.88
N ASP A 583 -3.49 19.27 -25.34
CA ASP A 583 -2.18 18.64 -25.14
C ASP A 583 -1.48 18.36 -26.48
N TYR A 584 -2.22 18.00 -27.54
CA TYR A 584 -1.65 17.91 -28.89
C TYR A 584 -1.20 19.26 -29.44
N LEU A 585 -1.98 20.33 -29.27
CA LEU A 585 -1.59 21.67 -29.68
C LEU A 585 -0.32 22.13 -28.96
N ASN A 586 -0.18 21.84 -27.66
CA ASN A 586 1.02 22.18 -26.89
C ASN A 586 2.26 21.45 -27.43
N GLU A 587 2.16 20.15 -27.67
CA GLU A 587 3.24 19.35 -28.25
C GLU A 587 3.64 19.85 -29.65
N LEU A 588 2.64 20.22 -30.47
CA LEU A 588 2.87 20.75 -31.81
C LEU A 588 3.46 22.17 -31.77
N SER A 589 3.05 23.00 -30.81
CA SER A 589 3.58 24.36 -30.62
C SER A 589 5.08 24.31 -30.33
N GLU A 590 5.51 23.43 -29.43
CA GLU A 590 6.92 23.24 -29.09
C GLU A 590 7.75 22.77 -30.30
N ARG A 591 7.18 21.87 -31.12
CA ARG A 591 7.86 21.32 -32.31
C ARG A 591 7.95 22.30 -33.47
N LEU A 592 6.91 23.10 -33.68
CA LEU A 592 6.79 24.02 -34.82
C LEU A 592 7.36 25.41 -34.52
N GLY A 593 7.45 25.79 -33.24
CA GLY A 593 7.85 27.14 -32.83
C GLY A 593 6.80 28.20 -33.18
N VAL A 594 5.52 27.82 -33.25
CA VAL A 594 4.37 28.72 -33.45
C VAL A 594 3.47 28.73 -32.21
N THR A 595 2.74 29.80 -32.02
CA THR A 595 1.74 29.92 -30.95
C THR A 595 0.36 29.60 -31.49
N PHE A 596 -0.32 28.63 -30.90
CA PHE A 596 -1.73 28.38 -31.15
C PHE A 596 -2.59 29.26 -30.23
N GLU A 597 -3.31 30.21 -30.82
CA GLU A 597 -4.22 31.10 -30.10
C GLU A 597 -5.64 30.57 -30.16
N ILE A 598 -6.12 30.00 -29.06
CA ILE A 598 -7.43 29.35 -28.99
C ILE A 598 -8.52 30.41 -28.76
N SER A 599 -9.58 30.37 -29.57
CA SER A 599 -10.73 31.27 -29.46
C SER A 599 -11.44 31.11 -28.11
N LYS A 600 -11.61 32.19 -27.35
CA LYS A 600 -12.18 32.16 -25.97
C LYS A 600 -13.68 32.47 -25.88
N GLN A 601 -14.33 32.82 -26.98
CA GLN A 601 -15.61 33.55 -26.94
C GLN A 601 -16.79 32.83 -27.61
N TYR A 602 -16.55 31.73 -28.33
CA TYR A 602 -17.52 31.19 -29.29
C TYR A 602 -17.89 29.74 -28.98
N ASN A 603 -19.16 29.41 -29.18
CA ASN A 603 -19.64 28.02 -29.16
C ASN A 603 -19.26 27.32 -30.48
N TRP A 604 -19.40 25.99 -30.53
CA TRP A 604 -19.02 25.19 -31.70
C TRP A 604 -19.61 25.71 -33.03
N ALA A 605 -20.91 26.02 -33.05
CA ALA A 605 -21.58 26.49 -34.27
C ALA A 605 -20.94 27.77 -34.81
N THR A 606 -20.68 28.76 -33.95
CA THR A 606 -20.01 30.00 -34.34
C THR A 606 -18.55 29.76 -34.75
N SER A 607 -17.82 28.88 -34.04
CA SER A 607 -16.45 28.52 -34.41
C SER A 607 -16.34 27.90 -35.82
N VAL A 608 -17.34 27.11 -36.23
CA VAL A 608 -17.42 26.52 -37.58
C VAL A 608 -17.61 27.59 -38.65
N GLU A 609 -18.49 28.57 -38.42
CA GLU A 609 -18.71 29.70 -39.34
C GLU A 609 -17.44 30.55 -39.48
N MET A 610 -16.78 30.85 -38.37
CA MET A 610 -15.55 31.66 -38.38
C MET A 610 -14.38 31.01 -39.13
N VAL A 611 -14.25 29.68 -39.10
CA VAL A 611 -13.25 28.98 -39.95
C VAL A 611 -13.65 29.03 -41.42
N ARG A 612 -14.94 28.88 -41.74
CA ARG A 612 -15.45 29.00 -43.11
C ARG A 612 -15.20 30.39 -43.69
N ASP A 613 -15.43 31.42 -42.89
CA ASP A 613 -15.23 32.83 -43.24
C ASP A 613 -13.76 33.29 -43.09
N ARG A 614 -12.87 32.38 -42.69
CA ARG A 614 -11.41 32.57 -42.55
C ARG A 614 -10.99 33.56 -41.46
N GLU A 615 -11.89 33.82 -40.51
CA GLU A 615 -11.61 34.56 -39.28
C GLU A 615 -10.80 33.72 -38.28
N LEU A 616 -10.92 32.39 -38.35
CA LEU A 616 -10.07 31.42 -37.65
C LEU A 616 -9.33 30.55 -38.67
N ASP A 617 -8.13 30.08 -38.32
CA ASP A 617 -7.21 29.46 -39.29
C ASP A 617 -7.30 27.93 -39.29
N MET A 618 -7.71 27.31 -38.17
CA MET A 618 -7.86 25.87 -38.07
C MET A 618 -8.83 25.42 -36.97
N PHE A 619 -9.37 24.21 -37.11
CA PHE A 619 -10.00 23.43 -36.03
C PHE A 619 -8.95 22.60 -35.28
N SER A 620 -9.02 22.60 -33.95
CA SER A 620 -8.22 21.70 -33.11
C SER A 620 -8.78 20.29 -33.04
N ALA A 621 -10.09 20.14 -32.93
CA ALA A 621 -10.78 18.84 -32.88
C ALA A 621 -12.04 18.86 -33.72
N ALA A 622 -11.97 18.37 -34.96
CA ALA A 622 -13.12 18.33 -35.87
C ALA A 622 -13.15 17.04 -36.67
N THR A 623 -14.35 16.50 -36.88
CA THR A 623 -14.55 15.39 -37.82
C THR A 623 -14.71 15.92 -39.25
N PRO A 624 -13.97 15.38 -40.23
CA PRO A 624 -14.13 15.75 -41.63
C PRO A 624 -15.54 15.40 -42.11
N THR A 625 -16.24 16.36 -42.73
CA THR A 625 -17.52 16.14 -43.39
C THR A 625 -17.44 16.56 -44.86
N ILE A 626 -18.47 16.27 -45.66
CA ILE A 626 -18.50 16.67 -47.07
C ILE A 626 -18.45 18.20 -47.15
N SER A 627 -19.30 18.89 -46.38
CA SER A 627 -19.32 20.36 -46.35
C SER A 627 -17.99 20.96 -45.86
N ARG A 628 -17.38 20.41 -44.81
CA ARG A 628 -16.13 20.97 -44.26
C ARG A 628 -14.95 20.83 -45.19
N LYS A 629 -14.90 19.77 -46.00
CA LYS A 629 -13.81 19.54 -46.96
C LYS A 629 -13.79 20.56 -48.11
N GLU A 630 -14.87 21.33 -48.30
CA GLU A 630 -14.90 22.42 -49.29
C GLU A 630 -14.03 23.61 -48.89
N TYR A 631 -13.85 23.85 -47.58
CA TYR A 631 -13.10 25.01 -47.07
C TYR A 631 -11.95 24.64 -46.12
N SER A 632 -11.80 23.37 -45.72
CA SER A 632 -10.71 22.90 -44.85
C SER A 632 -10.08 21.59 -45.32
N THR A 633 -8.76 21.49 -45.18
CA THR A 633 -7.94 20.28 -45.35
C THR A 633 -7.66 19.65 -43.99
N PHE A 634 -7.91 18.35 -43.84
CA PHE A 634 -7.79 17.65 -42.56
C PHE A 634 -6.51 16.81 -42.45
N THR A 635 -5.97 16.73 -41.24
CA THR A 635 -4.90 15.78 -40.88
C THR A 635 -5.45 14.35 -40.77
N ASP A 636 -4.53 13.38 -40.69
CA ASP A 636 -4.86 12.04 -40.21
C ASP A 636 -5.53 12.15 -38.82
N PRO A 637 -6.56 11.33 -38.50
CA PRO A 637 -7.25 11.42 -37.23
C PRO A 637 -6.36 10.97 -36.08
N TYR A 638 -6.37 11.73 -34.99
CA TYR A 638 -5.58 11.42 -33.79
C TYR A 638 -6.42 10.81 -32.66
N LEU A 639 -7.75 10.81 -32.81
CA LEU A 639 -8.70 10.21 -31.88
C LEU A 639 -9.96 9.73 -32.62
N GLN A 640 -10.56 8.62 -32.19
CA GLN A 640 -11.82 8.10 -32.71
C GLN A 640 -12.86 8.04 -31.59
N LEU A 641 -14.07 8.54 -31.87
CA LEU A 641 -15.16 8.63 -30.90
C LEU A 641 -16.42 7.94 -31.44
N PRO A 642 -16.70 6.70 -31.03
CA PRO A 642 -17.95 6.02 -31.37
C PRO A 642 -19.17 6.79 -30.84
N LEU A 643 -20.22 6.88 -31.65
CA LEU A 643 -21.48 7.52 -31.26
C LEU A 643 -22.53 6.46 -30.91
N VAL A 644 -23.28 6.73 -29.85
CA VAL A 644 -24.33 5.85 -29.35
C VAL A 644 -25.61 6.63 -29.07
N ILE A 645 -26.68 5.88 -28.86
CA ILE A 645 -28.00 6.39 -28.52
C ILE A 645 -28.10 6.41 -27.00
N PHE A 646 -28.42 7.56 -26.42
CA PHE A 646 -28.76 7.74 -25.02
C PHE A 646 -30.27 7.90 -24.87
N ALA A 647 -30.84 7.27 -23.85
CA ALA A 647 -32.23 7.44 -23.47
C ALA A 647 -32.38 7.37 -21.95
N LEU A 648 -33.59 7.62 -21.45
CA LEU A 648 -33.90 7.44 -20.03
C LEU A 648 -33.76 5.95 -19.64
N ASP A 649 -33.41 5.70 -18.39
CA ASP A 649 -33.17 4.37 -17.81
C ASP A 649 -34.31 3.37 -18.08
N ASN A 650 -35.55 3.86 -18.01
CA ASN A 650 -36.78 3.11 -18.23
C ASN A 650 -37.09 2.76 -19.70
N VAL A 651 -36.38 3.35 -20.66
CA VAL A 651 -36.57 3.08 -22.09
C VAL A 651 -35.91 1.75 -22.42
N PRO A 652 -36.56 0.80 -23.12
CA PRO A 652 -35.92 -0.45 -23.55
C PRO A 652 -34.73 -0.23 -24.48
N TYR A 653 -33.92 -1.27 -24.71
CA TYR A 653 -32.84 -1.20 -25.70
C TYR A 653 -33.39 -0.85 -27.09
N ILE A 654 -32.73 0.08 -27.77
CA ILE A 654 -33.05 0.61 -29.08
C ILE A 654 -32.09 -0.04 -30.08
N ASP A 655 -32.66 -0.84 -30.98
CA ASP A 655 -31.89 -1.55 -31.99
C ASP A 655 -31.50 -0.62 -33.15
N GLY A 656 -30.30 -0.04 -33.03
CA GLY A 656 -29.73 0.83 -34.05
C GLY A 656 -30.51 2.11 -34.31
N ILE A 657 -30.17 2.77 -35.42
CA ILE A 657 -30.89 3.97 -35.87
C ILE A 657 -32.33 3.63 -36.30
N ALA A 658 -32.59 2.41 -36.78
CA ALA A 658 -33.92 1.98 -37.20
C ALA A 658 -34.94 2.03 -36.04
N GLY A 659 -34.49 1.71 -34.81
CA GLY A 659 -35.31 1.81 -33.60
C GLY A 659 -35.69 3.23 -33.18
N LEU A 660 -35.13 4.27 -33.82
CA LEU A 660 -35.44 5.68 -33.55
C LEU A 660 -36.46 6.28 -34.52
N LYS A 661 -37.03 5.48 -35.42
CA LYS A 661 -38.04 5.98 -36.36
C LYS A 661 -39.24 6.59 -35.61
N ASP A 662 -39.69 7.75 -36.08
CA ASP A 662 -40.79 8.53 -35.48
C ASP A 662 -40.53 9.02 -34.03
N LYS A 663 -39.27 8.99 -33.58
CA LYS A 663 -38.83 9.53 -32.28
C LYS A 663 -38.22 10.91 -32.42
N LYS A 664 -38.37 11.74 -31.38
CA LYS A 664 -37.66 13.01 -31.26
C LYS A 664 -36.26 12.75 -30.77
N VAL A 665 -35.26 13.05 -31.59
CA VAL A 665 -33.87 12.77 -31.29
C VAL A 665 -33.09 14.08 -31.18
N ALA A 666 -32.56 14.35 -29.99
CA ALA A 666 -31.65 15.46 -29.78
C ALA A 666 -30.29 15.17 -30.42
N ILE A 667 -29.77 16.15 -31.15
CA ILE A 667 -28.43 16.15 -31.75
C ILE A 667 -27.82 17.54 -31.62
N VAL A 668 -26.50 17.62 -31.48
CA VAL A 668 -25.83 18.93 -31.39
C VAL A 668 -25.72 19.55 -32.79
N GLU A 669 -26.12 20.81 -32.92
CA GLU A 669 -26.06 21.57 -34.16
C GLU A 669 -24.63 21.60 -34.71
N ASN A 670 -24.48 21.47 -36.03
CA ASN A 670 -23.19 21.47 -36.71
C ASN A 670 -22.20 20.38 -36.24
N TYR A 671 -22.62 19.33 -35.52
CA TYR A 671 -21.78 18.14 -35.34
C TYR A 671 -21.80 17.26 -36.59
N ALA A 672 -20.75 16.46 -36.80
CA ALA A 672 -20.66 15.59 -37.99
C ALA A 672 -21.82 14.58 -38.08
N VAL A 673 -22.33 14.12 -36.93
CA VAL A 673 -23.49 13.22 -36.87
C VAL A 673 -24.75 13.85 -37.48
N THR A 674 -24.93 15.16 -37.33
CA THR A 674 -26.07 15.91 -37.87
C THR A 674 -26.06 15.88 -39.40
N GLU A 675 -24.89 16.10 -40.01
CA GLU A 675 -24.72 16.01 -41.46
C GLU A 675 -24.89 14.57 -41.96
N ASN A 676 -24.31 13.58 -41.26
CA ASN A 676 -24.41 12.17 -41.62
C ASN A 676 -25.86 11.65 -41.59
N ILE A 677 -26.63 12.00 -40.56
CA ILE A 677 -28.04 11.60 -40.44
C ILE A 677 -28.90 12.28 -41.51
N ARG A 678 -28.68 13.58 -41.77
CA ARG A 678 -29.39 14.33 -42.81
C ARG A 678 -29.09 13.78 -44.21
N ALA A 679 -27.82 13.52 -44.52
CA ALA A 679 -27.40 12.95 -45.80
C ALA A 679 -27.96 11.53 -46.02
N GLY A 680 -28.10 10.74 -44.96
CA GLY A 680 -28.69 9.40 -45.00
C GLY A 680 -30.22 9.37 -45.13
N ASN A 681 -30.90 10.52 -45.04
CA ASN A 681 -32.37 10.66 -45.09
C ASN A 681 -33.12 9.62 -44.22
N MET A 682 -32.71 9.51 -42.95
CA MET A 682 -33.10 8.38 -42.07
C MET A 682 -34.51 8.50 -41.46
N GLY A 683 -35.29 9.55 -41.80
CA GLY A 683 -36.68 9.71 -41.35
C GLY A 683 -36.86 9.98 -39.85
N LEU A 684 -35.87 10.61 -39.20
CA LEU A 684 -35.90 10.97 -37.78
C LEU A 684 -36.43 12.40 -37.58
N GLU A 685 -37.17 12.65 -36.49
CA GLU A 685 -37.51 14.01 -36.06
C GLU A 685 -36.35 14.57 -35.23
N LEU A 686 -35.50 15.38 -35.85
CA LEU A 686 -34.29 15.91 -35.22
C LEU A 686 -34.58 17.21 -34.46
N VAL A 687 -34.14 17.26 -33.20
CA VAL A 687 -34.16 18.46 -32.36
C VAL A 687 -32.73 18.93 -32.18
N GLU A 688 -32.38 20.06 -32.79
CA GLU A 688 -31.03 20.60 -32.73
C GLU A 688 -30.81 21.41 -31.47
N VAL A 689 -29.74 21.09 -30.74
CA VAL A 689 -29.32 21.77 -29.52
C VAL A 689 -27.94 22.37 -29.70
N LYS A 690 -27.60 23.39 -28.90
CA LYS A 690 -26.31 24.08 -29.03
C LYS A 690 -25.17 23.36 -28.34
N THR A 691 -25.47 22.58 -27.29
CA THR A 691 -24.46 21.89 -26.48
C THR A 691 -24.92 20.51 -26.04
N VAL A 692 -23.97 19.64 -25.69
CA VAL A 692 -24.25 18.29 -25.14
C VAL A 692 -25.11 18.38 -23.87
N ALA A 693 -24.82 19.37 -23.01
CA ALA A 693 -25.57 19.58 -21.77
C ALA A 693 -27.03 19.97 -22.01
N GLU A 694 -27.32 20.74 -23.06
CA GLU A 694 -28.69 21.07 -23.46
C GLU A 694 -29.44 19.83 -23.97
N GLY A 695 -28.79 19.00 -24.78
CA GLY A 695 -29.38 17.73 -25.25
C GLY A 695 -29.73 16.79 -24.11
N ILE A 696 -28.82 16.62 -23.14
CA ILE A 696 -29.05 15.85 -21.91
C ILE A 696 -30.21 16.45 -21.10
N LYS A 697 -30.29 17.78 -20.99
CA LYS A 697 -31.36 18.47 -20.27
C LYS A 697 -32.73 18.21 -20.90
N LEU A 698 -32.84 18.29 -22.23
CA LEU A 698 -34.09 18.00 -22.94
C LEU A 698 -34.49 16.53 -22.78
N LEU A 699 -33.52 15.61 -22.84
CA LEU A 699 -33.78 14.19 -22.63
C LEU A 699 -34.28 13.92 -21.21
N ASN A 700 -33.65 14.54 -20.21
CA ASN A 700 -34.07 14.43 -18.81
C ASN A 700 -35.46 15.05 -18.56
N ALA A 701 -35.79 16.13 -19.28
CA ALA A 701 -37.11 16.77 -19.26
C ALA A 701 -38.18 16.01 -20.06
N GLN A 702 -37.81 14.92 -20.75
CA GLN A 702 -38.68 14.13 -21.65
C GLN A 702 -39.23 14.94 -22.83
N GLU A 703 -38.54 16.01 -23.23
CA GLU A 703 -38.89 16.81 -24.42
C GLU A 703 -38.39 16.15 -25.72
N VAL A 704 -37.40 15.25 -25.59
CA VAL A 704 -36.91 14.35 -26.64
C VAL A 704 -36.90 12.92 -26.11
N ASP A 705 -37.04 11.94 -27.02
CA ASP A 705 -37.04 10.51 -26.69
C ASP A 705 -35.61 9.94 -26.55
N ALA A 706 -34.66 10.49 -27.31
CA ALA A 706 -33.28 10.01 -27.34
C ALA A 706 -32.30 11.14 -27.64
N TYR A 707 -31.02 10.92 -27.33
CA TYR A 707 -29.90 11.78 -27.70
C TYR A 707 -28.81 10.95 -28.36
N ILE A 708 -28.25 11.38 -29.49
CA ILE A 708 -27.13 10.69 -30.13
C ILE A 708 -25.83 11.46 -29.84
N GLY A 709 -24.86 10.79 -29.22
CA GLY A 709 -23.59 11.40 -28.86
C GLY A 709 -22.48 10.42 -28.54
N SER A 710 -21.28 10.94 -28.32
CA SER A 710 -20.11 10.13 -27.93
C SER A 710 -20.25 9.62 -26.51
N ILE A 711 -19.95 8.33 -26.27
CA ILE A 711 -19.91 7.75 -24.91
C ILE A 711 -19.01 8.58 -24.00
N LEU A 712 -17.83 8.93 -24.51
CA LEU A 712 -16.79 9.62 -23.75
C LEU A 712 -17.26 10.98 -23.24
N VAL A 713 -17.75 11.82 -24.16
CA VAL A 713 -18.12 13.21 -23.87
C VAL A 713 -19.41 13.25 -23.07
N THR A 714 -20.44 12.56 -23.54
CA THR A 714 -21.76 12.53 -22.89
C THR A 714 -21.66 11.91 -21.49
N GLY A 715 -20.89 10.84 -21.34
CA GLY A 715 -20.66 10.20 -20.04
C GLY A 715 -19.95 11.10 -19.05
N GLN A 716 -19.02 11.97 -19.49
CA GLN A 716 -18.43 12.98 -18.62
C GLN A 716 -19.44 14.07 -18.23
N THR A 717 -20.19 14.61 -19.19
CA THR A 717 -21.21 15.63 -18.93
C THR A 717 -22.28 15.13 -17.96
N LEU A 718 -22.76 13.88 -18.10
CA LEU A 718 -23.71 13.27 -17.16
C LEU A 718 -23.17 13.25 -15.72
N ARG A 719 -21.88 12.91 -15.53
CA ARG A 719 -21.24 12.90 -14.21
C ARG A 719 -21.12 14.29 -13.61
N GLU A 720 -20.63 15.26 -14.39
CA GLU A 720 -20.45 16.64 -13.93
C GLU A 720 -21.78 17.30 -13.55
N LYS A 721 -22.86 16.98 -14.28
CA LYS A 721 -24.21 17.47 -14.00
C LYS A 721 -24.96 16.64 -12.95
N GLY A 722 -24.40 15.52 -12.48
CA GLY A 722 -25.03 14.64 -11.50
C GLY A 722 -26.31 13.96 -12.00
N VAL A 723 -26.42 13.71 -13.31
CA VAL A 723 -27.59 13.08 -13.94
C VAL A 723 -27.40 11.56 -13.95
N LEU A 724 -28.30 10.83 -13.28
CA LEU A 724 -28.16 9.38 -13.05
C LEU A 724 -29.18 8.52 -13.81
N ASN A 725 -30.24 9.13 -14.35
CA ASN A 725 -31.37 8.43 -14.98
C ASN A 725 -31.28 8.36 -16.52
N ILE A 726 -30.09 8.59 -17.09
CA ILE A 726 -29.83 8.49 -18.53
C ILE A 726 -28.75 7.45 -18.76
N ARG A 727 -28.99 6.53 -19.69
CA ARG A 727 -28.08 5.42 -20.04
C ARG A 727 -27.89 5.30 -21.55
N VAL A 728 -26.90 4.51 -21.96
CA VAL A 728 -26.75 4.11 -23.37
C VAL A 728 -27.84 3.10 -23.69
N ALA A 729 -28.75 3.49 -24.57
CA ALA A 729 -29.93 2.73 -24.95
C ALA A 729 -29.76 1.99 -26.29
N GLY A 730 -28.77 2.32 -27.13
CA GLY A 730 -28.58 1.68 -28.42
C GLY A 730 -27.27 2.06 -29.10
N GLN A 731 -26.84 1.30 -30.11
CA GLN A 731 -25.62 1.56 -30.86
C GLN A 731 -25.90 2.29 -32.18
N THR A 732 -24.90 2.97 -32.73
CA THR A 732 -24.96 3.53 -34.09
C THR A 732 -23.75 3.09 -34.88
N PRO A 733 -23.83 3.04 -36.22
CA PRO A 733 -22.65 2.79 -37.07
C PRO A 733 -21.71 3.99 -37.16
N PHE A 734 -22.02 5.12 -36.51
CA PHE A 734 -21.28 6.35 -36.67
C PHE A 734 -20.07 6.42 -35.73
N ILE A 735 -18.92 6.76 -36.30
CA ILE A 735 -17.67 7.01 -35.57
C ILE A 735 -17.18 8.40 -35.97
N ASN A 736 -16.95 9.26 -34.98
CA ASN A 736 -16.32 10.56 -35.19
C ASN A 736 -14.80 10.38 -35.20
N GLU A 737 -14.20 10.49 -36.39
CA GLU A 737 -12.76 10.58 -36.55
C GLU A 737 -12.31 12.01 -36.26
N ILE A 738 -11.70 12.26 -35.11
CA ILE A 738 -11.26 13.58 -34.69
C ILE A 738 -9.89 13.89 -35.32
N SER A 739 -9.88 14.91 -36.16
CA SER A 739 -8.72 15.43 -36.88
C SER A 739 -8.53 16.93 -36.60
N MET A 740 -7.38 17.46 -36.99
CA MET A 740 -7.18 18.91 -37.10
C MET A 740 -7.59 19.35 -38.51
N GLY A 741 -8.38 20.41 -38.63
CA GLY A 741 -8.87 20.92 -39.91
C GLY A 741 -8.27 22.29 -40.21
N ILE A 742 -7.40 22.39 -41.20
CA ILE A 742 -6.71 23.63 -41.57
C ILE A 742 -7.47 24.27 -42.73
N ARG A 743 -7.58 25.60 -42.79
CA ARG A 743 -8.14 26.29 -43.97
C ARG A 743 -7.49 25.83 -45.28
N SER A 744 -8.32 25.55 -46.27
CA SER A 744 -7.94 24.90 -47.54
C SER A 744 -6.99 25.73 -48.41
N ASP A 745 -6.96 27.05 -48.22
CA ASP A 745 -6.04 27.97 -48.91
C ASP A 745 -4.64 28.04 -48.27
N TRP A 746 -4.38 27.27 -47.19
CA TRP A 746 -3.04 27.05 -46.61
C TRP A 746 -2.58 25.59 -46.75
N PRO A 747 -2.39 25.08 -47.98
CA PRO A 747 -1.97 23.70 -48.21
C PRO A 747 -0.57 23.41 -47.63
N GLU A 748 0.33 24.39 -47.60
CA GLU A 748 1.66 24.28 -47.00
C GLU A 748 1.55 24.01 -45.50
N PHE A 749 0.68 24.73 -44.79
CA PHE A 749 0.49 24.52 -43.35
C PHE A 749 -0.21 23.20 -43.05
N ALA A 750 -1.20 22.80 -43.85
CA ALA A 750 -1.82 21.49 -43.70
C ALA A 750 -0.79 20.35 -43.84
N PHE A 751 0.17 20.48 -44.76
CA PHE A 751 1.26 19.52 -44.93
C PHE A 751 2.27 19.56 -43.77
N ILE A 752 2.62 20.75 -43.29
CA ILE A 752 3.46 20.94 -42.10
C ILE A 752 2.82 20.28 -40.87
N MET A 753 1.52 20.49 -40.65
CA MET A 753 0.77 19.91 -39.54
C MET A 753 0.70 18.39 -39.63
N LYS A 754 0.54 17.84 -40.84
CA LYS A 754 0.62 16.39 -41.06
C LYS A 754 2.00 15.83 -40.68
N LYS A 755 3.08 16.45 -41.15
CA LYS A 755 4.46 16.08 -40.78
C LYS A 755 4.68 16.19 -39.27
N ALA A 756 4.20 17.25 -38.65
CA ALA A 756 4.33 17.51 -37.22
C ALA A 756 3.59 16.48 -36.38
N LEU A 757 2.34 16.18 -36.72
CA LEU A 757 1.55 15.16 -36.04
C LEU A 757 2.19 13.77 -36.18
N GLN A 758 2.67 13.40 -37.38
CA GLN A 758 3.38 12.15 -37.61
C GLN A 758 4.76 12.09 -36.90
N SER A 759 5.37 13.24 -36.62
CA SER A 759 6.62 13.33 -35.86
C SER A 759 6.41 13.14 -34.35
N ILE A 760 5.19 13.19 -33.82
CA ILE A 760 4.93 12.94 -32.40
C ILE A 760 5.09 11.44 -32.13
N PRO A 761 5.97 11.02 -31.19
CA PRO A 761 6.15 9.60 -30.88
C PRO A 761 4.85 8.91 -30.50
N ASP A 762 4.64 7.66 -30.92
CA ASP A 762 3.44 6.90 -30.58
C ASP A 762 3.25 6.77 -29.06
N GLU A 763 4.35 6.79 -28.31
CA GLU A 763 4.33 6.86 -26.86
C GLU A 763 3.79 8.17 -26.33
N LYS A 764 4.14 9.30 -26.96
CA LYS A 764 3.59 10.60 -26.59
C LYS A 764 2.11 10.68 -26.99
N HIS A 765 1.73 10.14 -28.15
CA HIS A 765 0.32 9.93 -28.49
C HIS A 765 -0.41 9.10 -27.43
N ARG A 766 0.20 8.01 -26.95
CA ARG A 766 -0.35 7.18 -25.86
C ARG A 766 -0.34 7.89 -24.51
N GLU A 767 0.66 8.69 -24.18
CA GLU A 767 0.75 9.46 -22.94
C GLU A 767 -0.39 10.47 -22.88
N ILE A 768 -0.55 11.27 -23.95
CA ILE A 768 -1.63 12.24 -24.11
C ILE A 768 -2.97 11.50 -24.02
N ARG A 769 -3.17 10.42 -24.78
CA ARG A 769 -4.42 9.64 -24.68
C ARG A 769 -4.60 9.03 -23.30
N ASN A 770 -3.62 8.39 -22.69
CA ASN A 770 -3.79 7.72 -21.40
C ASN A 770 -4.05 8.71 -20.26
N LYS A 771 -3.48 9.92 -20.34
CA LYS A 771 -3.74 10.99 -19.39
C LYS A 771 -5.24 11.37 -19.32
N TRP A 772 -5.94 11.36 -20.46
CA TRP A 772 -7.33 11.80 -20.56
C TRP A 772 -8.36 10.66 -20.76
N ILE A 773 -7.94 9.54 -21.37
CA ILE A 773 -8.76 8.49 -22.01
C ILE A 773 -8.29 7.07 -21.58
N GLY A 774 -7.19 6.94 -20.83
CA GLY A 774 -6.64 5.62 -20.46
C GLY A 774 -7.44 4.88 -19.37
N LEU A 775 -7.58 3.56 -19.52
CA LEU A 775 -8.11 2.66 -18.49
C LEU A 775 -7.14 2.68 -17.29
N GLN A 776 -7.49 3.42 -16.24
CA GLN A 776 -6.57 3.65 -15.12
C GLN A 776 -6.38 2.37 -14.32
N ILE A 777 -5.13 2.02 -14.02
CA ILE A 777 -4.80 0.97 -13.07
C ILE A 777 -4.39 1.71 -11.80
N GLU A 778 -5.22 1.66 -10.77
CA GLU A 778 -4.82 2.22 -9.47
C GLU A 778 -3.66 1.37 -8.92
N PRO A 779 -2.49 1.96 -8.65
CA PRO A 779 -1.44 1.25 -7.95
C PRO A 779 -1.99 0.84 -6.58
N LYS A 780 -1.74 -0.42 -6.19
CA LYS A 780 -2.02 -0.83 -4.80
C LYS A 780 -1.24 0.13 -3.89
N PRO A 781 -1.86 0.66 -2.81
CA PRO A 781 -1.12 1.45 -1.84
C PRO A 781 0.06 0.62 -1.32
N ASP A 782 1.28 1.10 -1.56
CA ASP A 782 2.49 0.49 -1.02
C ASP A 782 2.56 0.80 0.48
N TYR A 783 2.17 -0.17 1.29
CA TYR A 783 2.21 -0.04 2.75
C TYR A 783 3.62 -0.24 3.33
N THR A 784 4.67 -0.43 2.51
CA THR A 784 6.04 -0.60 3.01
C THR A 784 6.48 0.57 3.88
N ILE A 785 6.23 1.81 3.43
CA ILE A 785 6.55 3.02 4.19
C ILE A 785 5.69 3.08 5.47
N PHE A 786 4.40 2.73 5.37
CA PHE A 786 3.52 2.68 6.54
C PHE A 786 4.02 1.68 7.59
N TRP A 787 4.42 0.48 7.19
CA TRP A 787 4.96 -0.54 8.08
C TRP A 787 6.34 -0.17 8.63
N GLN A 788 7.18 0.52 7.87
CA GLN A 788 8.46 1.08 8.37
C GLN A 788 8.21 2.17 9.41
N ILE A 789 7.25 3.07 9.19
CA ILE A 789 6.85 4.10 10.15
C ILE A 789 6.23 3.45 11.39
N ALA A 790 5.36 2.44 11.22
CA ALA A 790 4.73 1.72 12.32
C ALA A 790 5.76 0.94 13.15
N ALA A 791 6.72 0.27 12.51
CA ALA A 791 7.80 -0.43 13.18
C ALA A 791 8.76 0.54 13.88
N GLY A 792 9.09 1.68 13.24
CA GLY A 792 9.88 2.75 13.85
C GLY A 792 9.17 3.37 15.05
N SER A 793 7.86 3.64 14.92
CA SER A 793 7.02 4.16 16.00
C SER A 793 6.89 3.15 17.15
N LEU A 794 6.74 1.86 16.84
CA LEU A 794 6.73 0.78 17.83
C LEU A 794 8.09 0.66 18.53
N GLY A 795 9.19 0.79 17.80
CA GLY A 795 10.54 0.85 18.37
C GLY A 795 10.71 2.04 19.30
N ILE A 796 10.22 3.23 18.92
CA ILE A 796 10.21 4.42 19.77
C ILE A 796 9.32 4.22 21.00
N LEU A 797 8.16 3.58 20.87
CA LEU A 797 7.29 3.26 22.00
C LEU A 797 7.95 2.24 22.94
N ILE A 798 8.59 1.20 22.42
CA ILE A 798 9.34 0.23 23.23
C ILE A 798 10.51 0.92 23.93
N LEU A 799 11.23 1.82 23.24
CA LEU A 799 12.28 2.64 23.87
C LEU A 799 11.69 3.58 24.92
N PHE A 800 10.56 4.23 24.65
CA PHE A 800 9.90 5.14 25.57
C PHE A 800 9.38 4.39 26.80
N PHE A 801 8.67 3.28 26.63
CA PHE A 801 8.19 2.44 27.73
C PHE A 801 9.33 1.75 28.45
N GLY A 802 10.35 1.27 27.74
CA GLY A 802 11.56 0.69 28.33
C GLY A 802 12.34 1.72 29.14
N TRP A 803 12.53 2.92 28.60
CA TRP A 803 13.13 4.08 29.27
C TRP A 803 12.29 4.52 30.46
N ASN A 804 10.96 4.56 30.32
CA ASN A 804 10.03 4.92 31.39
C ASN A 804 10.03 3.86 32.49
N THR A 805 10.07 2.57 32.15
CA THR A 805 10.17 1.47 33.14
C THR A 805 11.55 1.47 33.81
N TYR A 806 12.61 1.75 33.06
CA TYR A 806 13.96 1.94 33.60
C TYR A 806 14.02 3.15 34.55
N LEU A 807 13.42 4.28 34.17
CA LEU A 807 13.28 5.47 35.01
C LEU A 807 12.44 5.18 36.24
N GLN A 808 11.30 4.49 36.11
CA GLN A 808 10.47 4.09 37.23
C GLN A 808 11.23 3.18 38.17
N ARG A 809 11.96 2.17 37.68
CA ARG A 809 12.81 1.31 38.52
C ARG A 809 13.92 2.10 39.20
N ARG A 810 14.51 3.09 38.53
CA ARG A 810 15.52 3.97 39.11
C ARG A 810 14.92 4.93 40.14
N MET A 811 13.74 5.46 39.87
CA MET A 811 12.95 6.27 40.79
C MET A 811 12.47 5.46 41.97
N ASP A 812 12.14 4.19 41.80
CA ASP A 812 11.75 3.26 42.87
C ASP A 812 12.97 2.85 43.68
N ALA A 813 14.12 2.61 43.05
CA ALA A 813 15.38 2.36 43.74
C ALA A 813 15.82 3.61 44.52
N GLN A 814 15.71 4.80 43.93
CA GLN A 814 15.96 6.06 44.63
C GLN A 814 14.89 6.35 45.67
N SER A 815 13.62 6.03 45.44
CA SER A 815 12.54 6.20 46.41
C SER A 815 12.68 5.20 47.54
N LYS A 816 13.18 3.99 47.28
CA LYS A 816 13.49 2.99 48.30
C LYS A 816 14.74 3.38 49.07
N ALA A 817 15.81 3.83 48.43
CA ALA A 817 16.99 4.37 49.10
C ALA A 817 16.65 5.66 49.87
N LEU A 818 15.77 6.51 49.32
CA LEU A 818 15.26 7.71 49.98
C LEU A 818 14.27 7.35 51.08
N ARG A 819 13.51 6.25 50.98
CA ARG A 819 12.67 5.71 52.05
C ARG A 819 13.53 5.07 53.12
N GLU A 820 14.58 4.35 52.80
CA GLU A 820 15.53 3.79 53.77
C GLU A 820 16.29 4.92 54.46
N ASN A 821 16.77 5.92 53.72
CA ASN A 821 17.34 7.13 54.29
C ASN A 821 16.30 7.98 55.03
N ASN A 822 15.05 8.08 54.57
CA ASN A 822 13.98 8.78 55.29
C ASN A 822 13.53 7.98 56.50
N THR A 823 13.56 6.65 56.51
CA THR A 823 13.24 5.83 57.68
C THR A 823 14.40 5.88 58.65
N ARG A 824 15.65 5.93 58.17
CA ARG A 824 16.83 6.19 58.99
C ARG A 824 16.81 7.61 59.56
N LEU A 825 16.50 8.61 58.75
CA LEU A 825 16.31 10.01 59.17
C LEU A 825 15.07 10.17 60.04
N ILE A 826 13.98 9.45 59.81
CA ILE A 826 12.80 9.44 60.68
C ILE A 826 13.13 8.70 61.96
N HIS A 827 13.96 7.65 61.95
CA HIS A 827 14.40 7.02 63.19
C HIS A 827 15.37 7.93 63.94
N GLU A 828 16.29 8.61 63.26
CA GLU A 828 17.25 9.54 63.85
C GLU A 828 16.57 10.85 64.30
N VAL A 829 15.62 11.35 63.53
CA VAL A 829 14.72 12.45 63.89
C VAL A 829 13.71 11.98 64.92
N LYS A 830 13.21 10.75 64.96
CA LYS A 830 12.29 10.26 66.02
C LYS A 830 13.04 9.93 67.29
N GLU A 831 14.32 9.57 67.25
CA GLU A 831 15.20 9.51 68.41
C GLU A 831 15.55 10.93 68.88
N ARG A 832 15.96 11.84 67.98
CA ARG A 832 16.17 13.26 68.30
C ARG A 832 14.91 13.95 68.76
N ARG A 833 13.75 13.65 68.18
CA ARG A 833 12.43 14.22 68.47
C ARG A 833 11.75 13.48 69.61
N LYS A 834 12.05 12.22 69.92
CA LYS A 834 11.76 11.64 71.24
C LYS A 834 12.61 12.31 72.31
N ALA A 835 13.88 12.62 72.04
CA ALA A 835 14.75 13.35 72.96
C ALA A 835 14.41 14.86 73.06
N GLU A 836 13.87 15.46 72.00
CA GLU A 836 13.56 16.89 71.90
C GLU A 836 12.07 17.17 72.21
N GLU A 837 11.15 16.23 71.96
CA GLU A 837 9.77 16.27 72.46
C GLU A 837 9.67 15.72 73.89
N SER A 838 10.55 14.83 74.36
CA SER A 838 10.67 14.59 75.81
C SER A 838 11.21 15.84 76.52
N ALA A 839 12.15 16.57 75.90
CA ALA A 839 12.64 17.85 76.43
C ALA A 839 11.63 19.01 76.30
N ASN A 840 10.88 19.11 75.18
CA ASN A 840 9.98 20.24 74.90
C ASN A 840 8.50 20.01 75.20
N ARG A 841 7.99 18.77 75.30
CA ARG A 841 6.65 18.52 75.89
C ARG A 841 6.71 18.68 77.41
N ALA A 842 7.81 18.26 78.04
CA ALA A 842 8.07 18.60 79.43
C ALA A 842 8.18 20.11 79.62
N ASN A 843 8.93 20.85 78.79
CA ASN A 843 9.00 22.32 78.92
C ASN A 843 7.67 23.03 78.63
N ARG A 844 6.88 22.65 77.60
CA ARG A 844 5.60 23.34 77.30
C ARG A 844 4.45 22.98 78.24
N ALA A 845 4.38 21.74 78.72
CA ALA A 845 3.45 21.36 79.78
C ALA A 845 3.85 22.02 81.10
N LYS A 846 5.16 22.11 81.42
CA LYS A 846 5.70 22.85 82.55
C LYS A 846 5.44 24.35 82.45
N ASP A 847 5.57 24.97 81.28
CA ASP A 847 5.31 26.40 81.10
C ASP A 847 3.80 26.72 81.22
N THR A 848 2.92 25.85 80.73
CA THR A 848 1.45 26.01 80.85
C THR A 848 0.97 25.73 82.28
N PHE A 849 1.53 24.70 82.93
CA PHE A 849 1.33 24.40 84.35
C PHE A 849 1.78 25.55 85.25
N LEU A 850 3.03 26.03 85.11
CA LEU A 850 3.56 27.15 85.91
C LEU A 850 2.77 28.45 85.70
N THR A 851 2.22 28.67 84.50
CA THR A 851 1.39 29.84 84.21
C THR A 851 0.05 29.78 84.95
N ASN A 852 -0.64 28.64 84.93
CA ASN A 852 -1.91 28.47 85.65
C ASN A 852 -1.69 28.48 87.18
N LEU A 853 -0.65 27.82 87.68
CA LEU A 853 -0.24 27.82 89.09
C LEU A 853 0.06 29.22 89.59
N SER A 854 0.80 30.02 88.80
CA SER A 854 1.07 31.41 89.12
C SER A 854 -0.21 32.23 89.24
N HIS A 855 -1.25 31.93 88.46
CA HIS A 855 -2.53 32.63 88.50
C HIS A 855 -3.34 32.27 89.76
N GLU A 856 -3.39 30.99 90.10
CA GLU A 856 -4.08 30.48 91.30
C GLU A 856 -3.39 30.91 92.60
N PHE A 857 -2.07 31.06 92.63
CA PHE A 857 -1.36 31.67 93.77
C PHE A 857 -1.50 33.19 93.85
N ARG A 858 -1.49 33.89 92.70
CA ARG A 858 -1.59 35.36 92.70
C ARG A 858 -2.93 35.85 93.24
N THR A 859 -4.01 35.12 93.05
CA THR A 859 -5.35 35.57 93.49
C THR A 859 -5.47 35.69 95.02
N PRO A 860 -5.23 34.65 95.84
CA PRO A 860 -5.23 34.77 97.29
C PRO A 860 -4.10 35.65 97.79
N LEU A 861 -2.92 35.63 97.14
CA LEU A 861 -1.80 36.50 97.54
C LEU A 861 -2.12 37.99 97.33
N ASN A 862 -2.73 38.36 96.20
CA ASN A 862 -3.15 39.73 95.93
C ASN A 862 -4.31 40.15 96.84
N ALA A 863 -5.15 39.22 97.29
CA ALA A 863 -6.13 39.51 98.33
C ALA A 863 -5.42 39.83 99.66
N ILE A 864 -4.45 39.02 100.09
CA ILE A 864 -3.66 39.27 101.31
C ILE A 864 -2.92 40.61 101.22
N ILE A 865 -2.20 40.86 100.12
CA ILE A 865 -1.45 42.10 99.89
C ILE A 865 -2.40 43.29 99.78
N GLY A 866 -3.50 43.16 99.03
CA GLY A 866 -4.46 44.24 98.83
C GLY A 866 -5.15 44.66 100.12
N TYR A 867 -5.65 43.71 100.91
CA TYR A 867 -6.25 44.02 102.22
C TYR A 867 -5.22 44.58 103.20
N THR A 868 -3.99 44.05 103.22
CA THR A 868 -2.93 44.64 104.06
C THR A 868 -2.50 46.04 103.60
N GLU A 869 -2.40 46.31 102.29
CA GLU A 869 -2.11 47.64 101.74
C GLU A 869 -3.25 48.62 102.00
N PHE A 870 -4.51 48.22 101.86
CA PHE A 870 -5.65 49.06 102.22
C PHE A 870 -5.62 49.44 103.71
N MET A 871 -5.21 48.52 104.59
CA MET A 871 -4.99 48.80 106.01
C MET A 871 -3.79 49.74 106.22
N LEU A 872 -2.71 49.61 105.46
CA LEU A 872 -1.51 50.45 105.57
C LEU A 872 -1.70 51.87 105.00
N LEU A 873 -2.32 52.03 103.83
CA LEU A 873 -2.56 53.33 103.16
C LEU A 873 -3.53 54.20 103.96
N ASN A 874 -4.52 53.59 104.59
CA ASN A 874 -5.44 54.31 105.46
C ASN A 874 -4.92 54.52 106.88
N LYS A 875 -3.63 54.24 107.20
CA LYS A 875 -3.05 54.51 108.53
C LYS A 875 -3.22 55.95 109.02
N LYS A 876 -3.30 56.95 108.13
CA LYS A 876 -3.52 58.37 108.51
C LYS A 876 -5.00 58.79 108.55
N LYS A 877 -5.93 57.94 108.10
CA LYS A 877 -7.39 58.10 108.24
C LYS A 877 -7.95 56.86 108.94
N LYS A 878 -8.00 56.86 110.29
CA LYS A 878 -8.49 55.75 111.15
C LYS A 878 -9.58 54.89 110.46
N VAL A 879 -9.22 53.70 109.98
CA VAL A 879 -10.20 52.67 109.57
C VAL A 879 -10.89 52.16 110.84
N SER A 880 -12.21 51.90 110.81
CA SER A 880 -12.93 51.39 111.99
C SER A 880 -12.46 49.97 112.35
N GLU A 881 -12.53 49.61 113.64
CA GLU A 881 -12.09 48.28 114.13
C GLU A 881 -12.82 47.13 113.41
N ASP A 882 -14.13 47.24 113.19
CA ASP A 882 -14.92 46.18 112.55
C ASP A 882 -14.42 45.83 111.14
N LYS A 883 -14.10 46.85 110.32
CA LYS A 883 -13.56 46.62 108.98
C LYS A 883 -12.13 46.07 109.02
N SER A 884 -11.37 46.39 110.07
CA SER A 884 -10.03 45.82 110.24
C SER A 884 -10.09 44.35 110.62
N ALA A 885 -11.05 43.95 111.46
CA ALA A 885 -11.28 42.54 111.80
C ALA A 885 -11.74 41.74 110.57
N GLU A 886 -12.66 42.30 109.79
CA GLU A 886 -13.11 41.69 108.52
C GLU A 886 -11.95 41.49 107.55
N TYR A 887 -11.09 42.50 107.36
CA TYR A 887 -9.90 42.36 106.50
C TYR A 887 -8.92 41.33 107.03
N LEU A 888 -8.72 41.21 108.35
CA LEU A 888 -7.88 40.17 108.94
C LEU A 888 -8.44 38.77 108.71
N ASP A 889 -9.76 38.60 108.79
CA ASP A 889 -10.42 37.31 108.53
C ASP A 889 -10.32 36.90 107.06
N HIS A 890 -10.44 37.86 106.14
CA HIS A 890 -10.19 37.65 104.71
C HIS A 890 -8.73 37.30 104.43
N ILE A 891 -7.77 37.93 105.13
CA ILE A 891 -6.34 37.59 105.03
C ILE A 891 -6.08 36.18 105.54
N GLN A 892 -6.64 35.80 106.69
CA GLN A 892 -6.45 34.48 107.28
C GLN A 892 -7.05 33.38 106.40
N SER A 893 -8.27 33.58 105.91
CA SER A 893 -8.94 32.62 105.01
C SER A 893 -8.17 32.46 103.69
N ALA A 894 -7.69 33.56 103.10
CA ALA A 894 -6.84 33.51 101.91
C ALA A 894 -5.50 32.78 102.19
N GLY A 895 -4.94 32.93 103.39
CA GLY A 895 -3.73 32.22 103.81
C GLY A 895 -3.95 30.72 104.01
N GLN A 896 -5.06 30.32 104.63
CA GLN A 896 -5.41 28.91 104.82
C GLN A 896 -5.71 28.22 103.49
N HIS A 897 -6.42 28.89 102.59
CA HIS A 897 -6.68 28.38 101.25
C HIS A 897 -5.39 28.19 100.44
N MET A 898 -4.41 29.09 100.61
CA MET A 898 -3.10 28.94 100.00
C MET A 898 -2.33 27.73 100.53
N LEU A 899 -2.46 27.40 101.82
CA LEU A 899 -1.84 26.20 102.40
C LEU A 899 -2.46 24.92 101.85
N GLU A 900 -3.79 24.82 101.78
CA GLU A 900 -4.48 23.66 101.18
C GLU A 900 -4.08 23.45 99.72
N LEU A 901 -3.96 24.53 98.94
CA LEU A 901 -3.47 24.48 97.56
C LEU A 901 -2.02 23.98 97.45
N VAL A 902 -1.16 24.33 98.41
CA VAL A 902 0.22 23.84 98.44
C VAL A 902 0.28 22.36 98.79
N ASP A 903 -0.51 21.93 99.77
CA ASP A 903 -0.56 20.53 100.19
C ASP A 903 -1.13 19.64 99.07
N ASP A 904 -2.26 20.02 98.44
CA ASP A 904 -2.84 19.31 97.28
C ASP A 904 -1.85 19.20 96.11
N LEU A 905 -1.08 20.27 95.86
CA LEU A 905 -0.07 20.29 94.81
C LEU A 905 1.13 19.39 95.14
N MET A 906 1.55 19.35 96.40
CA MET A 906 2.62 18.48 96.86
C MET A 906 2.20 17.02 96.72
N ASP A 907 0.99 16.65 97.12
CA ASP A 907 0.48 15.29 96.98
C ASP A 907 0.38 14.88 95.50
N LEU A 908 -0.16 15.75 94.64
CA LEU A 908 -0.21 15.50 93.19
C LEU A 908 1.21 15.32 92.61
N SER A 909 2.16 16.17 93.00
CA SER A 909 3.53 16.12 92.48
C SER A 909 4.26 14.85 92.90
N VAL A 910 4.10 14.40 94.14
CA VAL A 910 4.72 13.16 94.64
C VAL A 910 4.11 11.93 93.96
N ILE A 911 2.80 11.96 93.65
CA ILE A 911 2.14 10.89 92.87
C ILE A 911 2.61 10.87 91.41
N ASP A 912 2.62 12.00 90.71
CA ASP A 912 3.01 12.09 89.29
C ASP A 912 4.51 11.79 89.07
N LEU A 913 5.37 12.02 90.07
CA LEU A 913 6.78 11.62 90.03
C LEU A 913 6.97 10.10 90.21
N GLY A 914 5.91 9.36 90.55
CA GLY A 914 5.99 7.92 90.85
C GLY A 914 6.73 7.62 92.15
N GLU A 915 6.97 8.63 92.98
CA GLU A 915 7.69 8.52 94.25
C GLU A 915 6.76 8.14 95.42
N MET A 916 5.43 8.20 95.24
CA MET A 916 4.46 7.68 96.19
C MET A 916 4.30 6.15 96.06
N SER A 917 4.63 5.40 97.11
CA SER A 917 4.33 3.98 97.22
C SER A 917 3.08 3.74 98.06
N LEU A 918 2.16 2.88 97.58
CA LEU A 918 0.99 2.46 98.35
C LEU A 918 1.40 1.61 99.55
N ASN A 919 0.94 1.97 100.74
CA ASN A 919 1.09 1.13 101.92
C ASN A 919 -0.17 0.27 102.08
N GLU A 920 -0.22 -0.81 101.29
CA GLU A 920 -1.42 -1.63 101.15
C GLU A 920 -1.69 -2.52 102.37
N GLU A 921 -2.91 -2.47 102.87
CA GLU A 921 -3.43 -3.33 103.92
C GLU A 921 -4.73 -4.01 103.50
N VAL A 922 -5.07 -5.12 104.16
CA VAL A 922 -6.30 -5.87 103.88
C VAL A 922 -7.40 -5.37 104.82
N THR A 923 -8.44 -4.75 104.27
CA THR A 923 -9.59 -4.22 105.02
C THR A 923 -10.91 -4.53 104.31
N SER A 924 -12.04 -4.30 104.97
CA SER A 924 -13.36 -4.28 104.30
C SER A 924 -13.73 -2.85 103.90
N THR A 925 -14.42 -2.68 102.77
CA THR A 925 -14.91 -1.35 102.35
C THR A 925 -15.90 -0.74 103.35
N GLY A 926 -16.65 -1.59 104.07
CA GLY A 926 -17.52 -1.16 105.16
C GLY A 926 -16.77 -0.46 106.30
N GLU A 927 -15.60 -0.95 106.71
CA GLU A 927 -14.77 -0.29 107.74
C GLU A 927 -14.33 1.12 107.31
N VAL A 928 -13.96 1.29 106.04
CA VAL A 928 -13.58 2.60 105.51
C VAL A 928 -14.77 3.56 105.47
N ILE A 929 -15.95 3.08 105.07
CA ILE A 929 -17.20 3.86 105.10
C ILE A 929 -17.51 4.32 106.54
N ASP A 930 -17.38 3.44 107.53
CA ASP A 930 -17.66 3.78 108.93
C ASP A 930 -16.68 4.82 109.50
N ILE A 931 -15.39 4.75 109.13
CA ILE A 931 -14.39 5.77 109.50
C ILE A 931 -14.78 7.13 108.91
N VAL A 932 -15.14 7.16 107.64
CA VAL A 932 -15.50 8.41 106.94
C VAL A 932 -16.81 8.99 107.48
N LYS A 933 -17.79 8.14 107.78
CA LYS A 933 -19.04 8.52 108.44
C LYS A 933 -18.79 9.28 109.73
N GLY A 934 -17.94 8.75 110.62
CA GLY A 934 -17.61 9.41 111.89
C GLY A 934 -16.93 10.78 111.74
N LEU A 935 -16.12 10.96 110.69
CA LEU A 935 -15.44 12.24 110.41
C LEU A 935 -16.39 13.29 109.83
N ILE A 936 -17.30 12.89 108.95
CA ILE A 936 -18.22 13.80 108.25
C ILE A 936 -19.40 14.19 109.15
N GLU A 937 -20.02 13.25 109.86
CA GLU A 937 -21.14 13.55 110.77
C GLU A 937 -20.72 14.50 111.91
N GLY A 938 -19.45 14.48 112.32
CA GLY A 938 -18.90 15.43 113.30
C GLY A 938 -18.67 16.86 112.79
N LYS A 939 -18.59 17.08 111.46
CA LYS A 939 -18.33 18.39 110.84
C LYS A 939 -19.59 19.12 110.34
N ILE A 940 -20.70 18.42 110.15
CA ILE A 940 -21.95 19.00 109.62
C ILE A 940 -22.89 19.41 110.76
N ASN A 941 -22.79 20.65 111.22
CA ASN A 941 -23.65 21.23 112.27
C ASN A 941 -24.96 21.88 111.75
N SER A 942 -25.45 21.49 110.56
CA SER A 942 -26.69 22.03 109.97
C SER A 942 -27.68 20.94 109.54
N PRO A 943 -28.90 20.89 110.13
CA PRO A 943 -29.85 19.77 110.02
C PRO A 943 -30.69 19.75 108.72
N LYS A 944 -30.16 20.22 107.59
CA LYS A 944 -30.95 20.48 106.38
C LYS A 944 -30.77 19.50 105.22
N LYS A 945 -29.81 18.57 105.26
CA LYS A 945 -29.57 17.57 104.20
C LYS A 945 -29.51 16.19 104.83
N THR A 946 -29.99 15.18 104.11
CA THR A 946 -30.05 13.80 104.64
C THR A 946 -28.94 12.97 104.02
N ILE A 947 -28.06 12.40 104.86
CA ILE A 947 -26.97 11.52 104.41
C ILE A 947 -27.29 10.08 104.83
N HIS A 948 -27.33 9.20 103.84
CA HIS A 948 -27.59 7.78 104.00
C HIS A 948 -26.29 6.98 103.79
N TRP A 949 -25.88 6.24 104.80
CA TRP A 949 -24.70 5.38 104.76
C TRP A 949 -25.13 3.92 104.67
N HIS A 950 -24.81 3.25 103.57
CA HIS A 950 -25.15 1.86 103.30
C HIS A 950 -23.87 1.04 103.06
N ALA A 951 -23.24 0.59 104.15
CA ALA A 951 -22.12 -0.34 104.09
C ALA A 951 -22.63 -1.79 104.07
N SER A 952 -22.33 -2.53 103.01
CA SER A 952 -22.64 -3.95 102.84
C SER A 952 -21.61 -4.81 103.57
N GLY A 953 -21.92 -5.19 104.82
CA GLY A 953 -21.04 -6.02 105.66
C GLY A 953 -20.77 -7.45 105.17
N ALA A 954 -21.23 -7.82 103.97
CA ALA A 954 -21.07 -9.15 103.38
C ALA A 954 -20.13 -9.17 102.16
N LEU A 955 -19.43 -8.07 101.86
CA LEU A 955 -18.47 -8.02 100.75
C LEU A 955 -17.10 -8.60 101.16
N PRO A 956 -16.35 -9.25 100.23
CA PRO A 956 -14.99 -9.71 100.49
C PRO A 956 -14.03 -8.56 100.86
N GLN A 957 -12.94 -8.88 101.57
CA GLN A 957 -11.91 -7.89 101.90
C GLN A 957 -11.10 -7.48 100.66
N VAL A 958 -10.62 -6.24 100.67
CA VAL A 958 -9.79 -5.64 99.60
C VAL A 958 -8.40 -5.32 100.11
N ARG A 959 -7.39 -5.44 99.24
CA ARG A 959 -6.02 -4.96 99.49
C ARG A 959 -5.82 -3.56 98.92
N VAL A 960 -5.81 -2.55 99.80
CA VAL A 960 -5.75 -1.12 99.45
C VAL A 960 -4.98 -0.32 100.52
N ASP A 961 -4.49 0.86 100.17
CA ASP A 961 -4.04 1.85 101.17
C ASP A 961 -5.25 2.58 101.75
N VAL A 962 -5.61 2.24 102.99
CA VAL A 962 -6.81 2.78 103.65
C VAL A 962 -6.76 4.29 103.80
N ARG A 963 -5.58 4.91 103.91
CA ARG A 963 -5.48 6.37 104.04
C ARG A 963 -5.91 7.05 102.75
N HIS A 964 -5.45 6.55 101.61
CA HIS A 964 -5.82 7.09 100.30
C HIS A 964 -7.28 6.81 99.95
N VAL A 965 -7.78 5.59 100.19
CA VAL A 965 -9.20 5.27 99.95
C VAL A 965 -10.12 6.13 100.83
N LYS A 966 -9.73 6.36 102.10
CA LYS A 966 -10.44 7.30 102.98
C LYS A 966 -10.42 8.74 102.42
N GLN A 967 -9.28 9.19 101.91
CA GLN A 967 -9.16 10.54 101.32
C GLN A 967 -10.04 10.69 100.07
N ILE A 968 -10.04 9.69 99.18
CA ILE A 968 -10.94 9.63 98.03
C ILE A 968 -12.38 9.78 98.53
N LEU A 969 -12.81 8.95 99.49
CA LEU A 969 -14.20 8.97 99.94
C LEU A 969 -14.58 10.29 100.63
N ILE A 970 -13.68 10.90 101.43
CA ILE A 970 -13.91 12.23 102.03
C ILE A 970 -14.10 13.28 100.93
N ASN A 971 -13.19 13.35 99.96
CA ASN A 971 -13.29 14.33 98.87
C ASN A 971 -14.59 14.18 98.06
N LEU A 972 -15.00 12.93 97.78
CA LEU A 972 -16.25 12.66 97.07
C LEU A 972 -17.48 13.04 97.91
N VAL A 973 -17.49 12.76 99.21
CA VAL A 973 -18.59 13.11 100.12
C VAL A 973 -18.68 14.62 100.36
N GLU A 974 -17.55 15.31 100.54
CA GLU A 974 -17.52 16.77 100.69
C GLU A 974 -18.00 17.48 99.42
N ASN A 975 -17.63 16.97 98.23
CA ASN A 975 -18.19 17.46 96.97
C ASN A 975 -19.70 17.23 96.90
N ALA A 976 -20.20 16.05 97.26
CA ALA A 976 -21.64 15.79 97.30
C ALA A 976 -22.38 16.74 98.26
N ILE A 977 -21.84 17.00 99.46
CA ILE A 977 -22.42 17.92 100.45
C ILE A 977 -22.47 19.35 99.91
N LYS A 978 -21.39 19.77 99.24
CA LYS A 978 -21.25 21.12 98.69
C LYS A 978 -22.24 21.38 97.56
N PHE A 979 -22.43 20.44 96.65
CA PHE A 979 -23.22 20.63 95.43
C PHE A 979 -24.68 20.15 95.53
N THR A 980 -25.07 19.57 96.67
CA THR A 980 -26.47 19.26 96.99
C THR A 980 -27.12 20.42 97.72
N PRO A 981 -28.22 21.01 97.21
CA PRO A 981 -28.99 22.04 97.91
C PRO A 981 -29.62 21.56 99.23
N ASP A 982 -30.05 22.49 100.09
CA ASP A 982 -30.81 22.17 101.31
C ASP A 982 -32.08 21.34 100.96
N GLY A 983 -32.32 20.24 101.67
CA GLY A 983 -33.40 19.27 101.42
C GLY A 983 -33.04 18.08 100.52
N GLY A 984 -31.85 18.08 99.91
CA GLY A 984 -31.38 16.96 99.09
C GLY A 984 -30.83 15.78 99.90
N GLU A 985 -30.62 14.66 99.20
CA GLU A 985 -30.19 13.38 99.76
C GLU A 985 -28.83 12.98 99.19
N ILE A 986 -27.96 12.45 100.05
CA ILE A 986 -26.65 11.91 99.66
C ILE A 986 -26.57 10.47 100.17
N THR A 987 -26.28 9.53 99.28
CA THR A 987 -26.14 8.10 99.59
C THR A 987 -24.71 7.65 99.33
N ILE A 988 -24.07 7.10 100.35
CA ILE A 988 -22.79 6.41 100.25
C ILE A 988 -23.05 4.92 100.34
N ALA A 989 -22.63 4.15 99.34
CA ALA A 989 -22.87 2.72 99.28
C ALA A 989 -21.73 1.96 98.60
N ASP A 990 -21.54 0.71 99.02
CA ASP A 990 -20.63 -0.23 98.37
C ASP A 990 -21.35 -1.47 97.81
N HIS A 991 -20.84 -1.98 96.69
CA HIS A 991 -21.33 -3.22 96.11
C HIS A 991 -20.26 -3.91 95.27
N MET A 992 -20.43 -5.22 95.01
CA MET A 992 -19.58 -5.98 94.10
C MET A 992 -20.26 -6.11 92.72
N THR A 993 -19.53 -5.83 91.65
CA THR A 993 -20.02 -5.98 90.27
C THR A 993 -20.01 -7.45 89.85
N LYS A 994 -20.73 -7.79 88.77
CA LYS A 994 -20.69 -9.15 88.19
C LYS A 994 -19.29 -9.56 87.70
N ALA A 995 -18.39 -8.60 87.48
CA ALA A 995 -17.00 -8.84 87.09
C ALA A 995 -16.07 -9.13 88.29
N GLY A 996 -16.58 -9.04 89.52
CA GLY A 996 -15.82 -9.28 90.75
C GLY A 996 -15.07 -8.05 91.29
N GLU A 997 -15.37 -6.85 90.77
CA GLU A 997 -14.82 -5.58 91.26
C GLU A 997 -15.66 -5.07 92.44
N ILE A 998 -15.04 -4.38 93.40
CA ILE A 998 -15.77 -3.72 94.49
C ILE A 998 -15.85 -2.22 94.19
N VAL A 999 -17.06 -1.66 94.24
CA VAL A 999 -17.34 -0.27 93.88
C VAL A 999 -17.82 0.48 95.12
N LEU A 1000 -17.09 1.53 95.50
CA LEU A 1000 -17.49 2.53 96.49
C LEU A 1000 -18.14 3.71 95.76
N SER A 1001 -19.42 3.97 96.00
CA SER A 1001 -20.18 5.01 95.31
C SER A 1001 -20.70 6.07 96.26
N VAL A 1002 -20.59 7.34 95.84
CA VAL A 1002 -21.23 8.49 96.48
C VAL A 1002 -22.21 9.08 95.48
N LYS A 1003 -23.50 9.02 95.81
CA LYS A 1003 -24.60 9.51 94.99
C LYS A 1003 -25.29 10.68 95.67
N ASP A 1004 -25.46 11.78 94.97
CA ASP A 1004 -26.21 12.95 95.42
C ASP A 1004 -27.40 13.28 94.51
N THR A 1005 -28.34 14.08 95.03
CA THR A 1005 -29.47 14.67 94.27
C THR A 1005 -29.25 16.14 93.92
N GLY A 1006 -27.99 16.58 93.87
CA GLY A 1006 -27.58 17.95 93.65
C GLY A 1006 -27.69 18.45 92.21
N ILE A 1007 -26.94 19.50 91.90
CA ILE A 1007 -27.06 20.23 90.63
C ILE A 1007 -26.75 19.39 89.38
N GLY A 1008 -26.04 18.27 89.53
CA GLY A 1008 -25.58 17.43 88.42
C GLY A 1008 -24.55 18.12 87.52
N ILE A 1009 -23.86 17.34 86.70
CA ILE A 1009 -22.79 17.75 85.79
C ILE A 1009 -23.24 17.44 84.35
N PRO A 1010 -23.12 18.39 83.40
CA PRO A 1010 -23.37 18.13 81.97
C PRO A 1010 -22.47 17.01 81.44
N GLU A 1011 -23.00 16.14 80.58
CA GLU A 1011 -22.29 14.96 80.06
C GLU A 1011 -21.04 15.32 79.23
N ASP A 1012 -21.07 16.48 78.57
CA ASP A 1012 -19.94 17.04 77.81
C ASP A 1012 -18.83 17.64 78.70
N GLU A 1013 -19.09 17.88 79.98
CA GLU A 1013 -18.08 18.40 80.92
C GLU A 1013 -17.46 17.31 81.81
N ILE A 1014 -17.92 16.06 81.73
CA ILE A 1014 -17.48 14.98 82.64
C ILE A 1014 -16.00 14.64 82.43
N ASP A 1015 -15.52 14.54 81.19
CA ASP A 1015 -14.12 14.22 80.93
C ASP A 1015 -13.19 15.38 81.32
N ASP A 1016 -13.65 16.63 81.15
CA ASP A 1016 -12.86 17.83 81.44
C ASP A 1016 -12.62 18.03 82.95
N ILE A 1017 -13.62 17.78 83.81
CA ILE A 1017 -13.47 17.96 85.28
C ILE A 1017 -12.53 16.94 85.95
N LEU A 1018 -12.16 15.88 85.25
CA LEU A 1018 -11.19 14.89 85.71
C LEU A 1018 -9.75 15.36 85.44
N GLU A 1019 -9.54 16.36 84.57
CA GLU A 1019 -8.24 16.97 84.31
C GLU A 1019 -7.81 17.96 85.41
N VAL A 1020 -6.50 18.02 85.69
CA VAL A 1020 -5.92 18.88 86.74
C VAL A 1020 -6.22 20.36 86.44
N PHE A 1021 -6.73 21.11 87.44
CA PHE A 1021 -7.07 22.54 87.35
C PHE A 1021 -8.21 22.89 86.37
N HIS A 1022 -8.95 21.91 85.84
CA HIS A 1022 -10.17 22.18 85.10
C HIS A 1022 -11.37 22.30 86.05
N ARG A 1023 -12.07 23.44 85.95
CA ARG A 1023 -13.38 23.65 86.60
C ARG A 1023 -14.43 23.74 85.50
N GLY A 1024 -15.58 23.09 85.71
CA GLY A 1024 -16.69 23.08 84.75
C GLY A 1024 -17.04 24.49 84.23
N GLN A 1025 -17.39 24.60 82.95
CA GLN A 1025 -17.56 25.89 82.27
C GLN A 1025 -18.89 26.59 82.64
N ASP A 1026 -19.83 25.86 83.25
CA ASP A 1026 -21.11 26.37 83.71
C ASP A 1026 -21.00 27.43 84.84
N PRO A 1027 -21.62 28.62 84.69
CA PRO A 1027 -21.59 29.69 85.70
C PRO A 1027 -22.03 29.28 87.11
N LEU A 1028 -22.96 28.32 87.24
CA LEU A 1028 -23.44 27.80 88.54
C LEU A 1028 -22.41 26.89 89.24
N ILE A 1029 -21.50 26.27 88.47
CA ILE A 1029 -20.41 25.43 88.97
C ILE A 1029 -19.19 26.30 89.29
N ARG A 1030 -18.92 27.32 88.46
CA ARG A 1030 -17.84 28.32 88.68
C ARG A 1030 -18.00 29.16 89.96
N SER A 1031 -19.22 29.45 90.40
CA SER A 1031 -19.47 30.33 91.55
C SER A 1031 -19.17 29.70 92.93
N SER A 1032 -18.79 28.42 92.99
CA SER A 1032 -18.65 27.67 94.24
C SER A 1032 -17.17 27.40 94.56
N GLU A 1033 -16.59 28.05 95.59
CA GLU A 1033 -15.17 27.99 96.00
C GLU A 1033 -14.60 26.56 96.13
N GLY A 1034 -13.56 26.24 95.35
CA GLY A 1034 -12.83 24.97 95.42
C GLY A 1034 -11.67 24.93 94.41
N THR A 1035 -10.59 24.23 94.77
CA THR A 1035 -9.29 24.23 94.06
C THR A 1035 -9.31 23.57 92.69
N GLY A 1036 -10.34 22.77 92.38
CA GLY A 1036 -10.39 21.97 91.15
C GLY A 1036 -9.40 20.79 91.14
N LEU A 1037 -8.65 20.57 92.23
CA LEU A 1037 -7.67 19.49 92.33
C LEU A 1037 -8.22 18.22 92.99
N GLY A 1038 -9.23 18.35 93.86
CA GLY A 1038 -9.70 17.24 94.70
C GLY A 1038 -10.18 16.01 93.93
N LEU A 1039 -10.88 16.19 92.81
CA LEU A 1039 -11.37 15.06 91.99
C LEU A 1039 -10.25 14.44 91.16
N THR A 1040 -9.34 15.25 90.62
CA THR A 1040 -8.15 14.73 89.91
C THR A 1040 -7.23 13.95 90.85
N LEU A 1041 -7.08 14.40 92.10
CA LEU A 1041 -6.37 13.64 93.12
C LEU A 1041 -7.04 12.30 93.38
N CYS A 1042 -8.38 12.24 93.40
CA CYS A 1042 -9.10 10.96 93.49
C CYS A 1042 -8.81 10.04 92.30
N VAL A 1043 -8.74 10.58 91.08
CA VAL A 1043 -8.38 9.79 89.88
C VAL A 1043 -6.97 9.22 90.02
N ARG A 1044 -6.00 10.05 90.39
CA ARG A 1044 -4.60 9.62 90.54
C ARG A 1044 -4.41 8.61 91.67
N MET A 1045 -5.07 8.81 92.81
CA MET A 1045 -5.07 7.83 93.90
C MET A 1045 -5.77 6.53 93.50
N ALA A 1046 -6.84 6.58 92.70
CA ALA A 1046 -7.52 5.39 92.19
C ALA A 1046 -6.62 4.62 91.20
N GLU A 1047 -5.96 5.31 90.27
CA GLU A 1047 -5.02 4.72 89.31
C GLU A 1047 -3.82 4.08 90.00
N LEU A 1048 -3.31 4.66 91.09
CA LEU A 1048 -2.27 4.04 91.92
C LEU A 1048 -2.74 2.68 92.49
N HIS A 1049 -4.03 2.54 92.78
CA HIS A 1049 -4.66 1.28 93.17
C HIS A 1049 -5.10 0.44 91.98
N ASP A 1050 -4.56 0.65 90.77
CA ASP A 1050 -4.99 0.02 89.51
C ASP A 1050 -6.52 0.09 89.27
N GLY A 1051 -7.19 1.03 89.94
CA GLY A 1051 -8.62 1.25 89.92
C GLY A 1051 -8.97 2.48 89.09
N ALA A 1052 -10.25 2.85 89.12
CA ALA A 1052 -10.75 3.98 88.35
C ALA A 1052 -11.83 4.76 89.11
N ILE A 1053 -11.89 6.07 88.86
CA ILE A 1053 -13.04 6.90 89.23
C ILE A 1053 -13.97 6.98 88.02
N LYS A 1054 -15.24 6.65 88.22
CA LYS A 1054 -16.30 6.77 87.22
C LYS A 1054 -17.34 7.78 87.70
N VAL A 1055 -17.67 8.75 86.85
CA VAL A 1055 -18.69 9.76 87.13
C VAL A 1055 -19.89 9.51 86.22
N GLU A 1056 -21.06 9.35 86.81
CA GLU A 1056 -22.35 9.30 86.12
C GLU A 1056 -23.20 10.45 86.65
N SER A 1057 -23.41 11.47 85.82
CA SER A 1057 -24.17 12.64 86.23
C SER A 1057 -25.15 13.08 85.15
N THR A 1058 -26.25 13.69 85.58
CA THR A 1058 -27.16 14.37 84.67
C THR A 1058 -27.57 15.69 85.30
N ARG A 1059 -27.38 16.79 84.57
CA ARG A 1059 -27.73 18.13 85.04
C ARG A 1059 -29.15 18.19 85.60
N GLY A 1060 -29.26 18.74 86.81
CA GLY A 1060 -30.50 18.91 87.58
C GLY A 1060 -31.04 17.64 88.26
N LYS A 1061 -30.37 16.47 88.10
CA LYS A 1061 -30.81 15.20 88.67
C LYS A 1061 -29.85 14.60 89.71
N GLY A 1062 -28.69 15.23 89.90
CA GLY A 1062 -27.64 14.77 90.82
C GLY A 1062 -26.51 13.99 90.13
N THR A 1063 -25.48 13.66 90.92
CA THR A 1063 -24.26 12.98 90.47
C THR A 1063 -24.04 11.68 91.24
N THR A 1064 -23.56 10.64 90.56
CA THR A 1064 -22.99 9.45 91.18
C THR A 1064 -21.53 9.34 90.80
N VAL A 1065 -20.63 9.44 91.78
CA VAL A 1065 -19.20 9.19 91.59
C VAL A 1065 -18.85 7.86 92.24
N SER A 1066 -18.19 6.98 91.48
CA SER A 1066 -17.87 5.62 91.87
C SER A 1066 -16.37 5.39 91.80
N PHE A 1067 -15.75 5.00 92.90
CA PHE A 1067 -14.40 4.45 92.93
C PHE A 1067 -14.47 2.93 92.76
N ILE A 1068 -13.87 2.44 91.67
CA ILE A 1068 -13.85 1.04 91.27
C ILE A 1068 -12.51 0.43 91.69
N ILE A 1069 -12.57 -0.49 92.64
CA ILE A 1069 -11.44 -1.32 93.07
C ILE A 1069 -11.44 -2.58 92.20
N PRO A 1070 -10.35 -2.85 91.44
CA PRO A 1070 -10.33 -3.95 90.47
C PRO A 1070 -10.39 -5.31 91.16
N ALA A 1071 -10.94 -6.31 90.47
CA ALA A 1071 -11.06 -7.68 90.98
C ALA A 1071 -9.72 -8.30 91.40
N SER A 1072 -8.59 -7.86 90.84
CA SER A 1072 -7.24 -8.27 91.24
C SER A 1072 -6.88 -7.91 92.68
N ARG A 1073 -7.56 -6.93 93.28
CA ARG A 1073 -7.36 -6.46 94.66
C ARG A 1073 -8.42 -6.97 95.62
N VAL A 1074 -9.45 -7.62 95.12
CA VAL A 1074 -10.47 -8.29 95.92
C VAL A 1074 -9.95 -9.66 96.34
N ILE A 1075 -9.84 -9.88 97.64
CA ILE A 1075 -9.34 -11.15 98.18
C ILE A 1075 -10.49 -12.15 98.15
N GLN A 1076 -10.48 -13.03 97.15
CA GLN A 1076 -11.43 -14.14 97.05
C GLN A 1076 -11.21 -15.08 98.25
N SER A 1077 -12.27 -15.26 99.05
CA SER A 1077 -12.31 -16.15 100.22
C SER A 1077 -12.26 -17.62 99.85
#